data_AF-A0A1S9AUI7-F1
#
_entry.id   AF-A0A1S9AUI7-F1
#
_cell.length_a   1.000
_cell.length_b   1.000
_cell.length_c   1.000
_cell.angle_alpha   90.00
_cell.angle_beta   90.00
_cell.angle_gamma   90.00
#
_symmetry.space_group_name_H-M   'P 1'
#
loop_
_entity.id
_entity.type
_entity.pdbx_description
1 polymer ?
#
loop_
_entity_poly.entity_id
_entity_poly.type
_entity_poly.pdbx_seq_one_letter_code
_entity_poly.pdbx_strand_id
1 'polypeptide(L)'
;MQQRYSRRGRWSWILLLLLLLGRPLAAQTTKRVVLQAFWWDYWNTNYPAGWANYLADLAPRLKSMGIDAVWIPPTAKNKNATSDVGYSPFDHYDLGDKYQKGATGTRVGTKDELLRLVAVLHANGIEVIQDVVLNHTDGAGTNTGAGGQDPDPYAMSSNAGYKNFRYASYATPLPETGETAAEYLARQGRWSKNFPNFHAHAGHNTTSGDMAAPYFGPDFCYGDDGGSDGYGLSSNATYNPAQGPGYSRNQARSWLLWLAKQTGVDGFRWDAVKHFSYAAQQDWSYNLKYLNGWASAGNQMYNVGEYVGNKGELDGYTSSVNAQNGGSDFLMGTFDFSLRDGLYQMVTGGGNFNIGSLPGYQQDQRVAQYGSGNSISYVHRTAPFVNNHDTFRPQLDANGNYTGWNTGSELAPHIDPFDARLSAAYAVAFAVDGNPQIFFEDLFNLGGTGKRYSHLPSSSTDLPVRDDLVNLLWCHQNLHLKDGAYRVRAQQGDHLVIERSAKAIIGINDSYDTWQETYVDSDFAPGTRLVDYSGANGSYEYEVPQDRRVRINTPPCNGSALNGRRGYSVWAPKGQGSSFSPARATTTTQEWEMADDLGDQNCQSLGQGGRLPDNSTNRRVVGKIYAQAGQPVSYELYPELPNTGRDLTLEVQDLQGDILKSSNGTGSVGGSFTPGSTGWLTLKVRNTTASYPGQRCYVKATYTAPAAADARTAPARNTVAIWTGNGNSADVSSCRNWEGGVQPSASTDVLIPAGSSFMPNLSGTTLQARNFTVAPGASFTLAAGATLRLTGNLTSQGPLTAAGTVELVSMTPQTLSGTGLSFSNLIIDNPADVRLLSPVSVSGTLALSNGHLILDDQNLTLTTTATITGAGNARYVVTKNDPASGGAVIRPVAAGATLLYPVGTAAGYSPLSLQNTGNTTATVPVRAAGTVLTNGNSGAPLAQANKFVNRTWQISPTGALTASLTFQWNVADENADFVRNAATVYHFNGTQWEQLPTSAVSGSGPYSVTATDVSNFSPFSVGTGGTVLPITLVSFGAERRGVAVQLGWRTAQERDNVGFEVEKSADGRTFRRLGQVPGHGTTTQPQTYQYLDANAPAAAYYRLRQLDTDGKWAYSPVQYVPAAGETVALTLFPNPTTGEVALRSWPATGETVELTLRTALGRTLYHGRTATAAAAGEQLSAALRQAAPGLYVLVATSGGTQQHLKVVKQ
;
A
#
# COMPACT_ATOMS: atom_id res chain seq x y z
N MET A 1 69.53 -43.38 3.81
CA MET A 1 69.54 -43.03 2.37
C MET A 1 68.11 -42.88 1.89
N GLN A 2 67.59 -41.67 1.72
CA GLN A 2 66.25 -41.44 1.14
C GLN A 2 66.11 -39.98 0.68
N GLN A 3 66.05 -39.77 -0.63
CA GLN A 3 65.33 -38.66 -1.29
C GLN A 3 65.42 -38.87 -2.81
N ARG A 4 64.29 -39.22 -3.46
CA ARG A 4 63.98 -38.97 -4.87
C ARG A 4 62.59 -39.57 -5.21
N TYR A 5 61.52 -38.78 -5.02
CA TYR A 5 60.26 -38.92 -5.77
C TYR A 5 59.57 -37.56 -5.83
N SER A 6 59.87 -36.78 -6.88
CA SER A 6 59.02 -35.70 -7.35
C SER A 6 59.06 -35.73 -8.88
N ARG A 7 57.89 -35.54 -9.53
CA ARG A 7 57.65 -35.10 -10.94
C ARG A 7 56.53 -35.77 -11.74
N ARG A 8 55.70 -36.67 -11.19
CA ARG A 8 54.54 -37.23 -11.96
C ARG A 8 53.13 -36.73 -11.60
N GLY A 9 52.96 -35.89 -10.58
CA GLY A 9 51.62 -35.44 -10.13
C GLY A 9 51.11 -34.08 -10.64
N ARG A 10 51.95 -33.24 -11.29
CA ARG A 10 51.59 -31.85 -11.64
C ARG A 10 51.18 -31.61 -13.09
N TRP A 11 51.40 -32.56 -14.00
CA TRP A 11 51.05 -32.38 -15.42
C TRP A 11 49.59 -32.76 -15.73
N SER A 12 48.98 -33.67 -14.96
CA SER A 12 47.58 -34.08 -15.17
C SER A 12 46.56 -33.02 -14.73
N TRP A 13 46.89 -32.19 -13.74
CA TRP A 13 46.00 -31.11 -13.26
C TRP A 13 46.06 -29.84 -14.13
N ILE A 14 47.21 -29.56 -14.75
CA ILE A 14 47.37 -28.43 -15.68
C ILE A 14 46.75 -28.76 -17.05
N LEU A 15 46.80 -30.02 -17.50
CA LEU A 15 46.06 -30.44 -18.69
C LEU A 15 44.53 -30.42 -18.47
N LEU A 16 44.04 -30.78 -17.27
CA LEU A 16 42.60 -30.70 -16.96
C LEU A 16 42.08 -29.25 -16.87
N LEU A 17 42.89 -28.32 -16.35
CA LEU A 17 42.54 -26.89 -16.34
C LEU A 17 42.65 -26.23 -17.73
N LEU A 18 43.61 -26.64 -18.57
CA LEU A 18 43.73 -26.14 -19.94
C LEU A 18 42.65 -26.71 -20.89
N LEU A 19 42.15 -27.93 -20.62
CA LEU A 19 40.99 -28.50 -21.33
C LEU A 19 39.65 -27.88 -20.91
N LEU A 20 39.59 -27.21 -19.75
CA LEU A 20 38.41 -26.44 -19.30
C LEU A 20 38.44 -24.97 -19.74
N LEU A 21 39.59 -24.46 -20.22
CA LEU A 21 39.77 -23.06 -20.66
C LEU A 21 39.72 -22.89 -22.20
N GLY A 22 39.35 -23.94 -22.92
CA GLY A 22 39.33 -23.97 -24.39
C GLY A 22 37.95 -24.11 -25.03
N ARG A 23 36.84 -23.79 -24.34
CA ARG A 23 35.58 -23.57 -25.05
C ARG A 23 35.64 -22.16 -25.65
N PRO A 24 35.60 -21.99 -26.99
CA PRO A 24 35.34 -20.67 -27.53
C PRO A 24 34.05 -20.17 -26.88
N LEU A 25 34.08 -18.97 -26.29
CA LEU A 25 32.82 -18.29 -25.97
C LEU A 25 32.04 -18.22 -27.28
N ALA A 26 30.88 -18.88 -27.32
CA ALA A 26 29.99 -18.76 -28.46
C ALA A 26 29.59 -17.29 -28.59
N ALA A 27 29.49 -16.80 -29.83
CA ALA A 27 28.98 -15.46 -30.10
C ALA A 27 27.64 -15.26 -29.39
N GLN A 28 27.46 -14.11 -28.72
CA GLN A 28 26.25 -13.84 -27.95
C GLN A 28 25.14 -13.37 -28.88
N THR A 29 24.10 -14.18 -29.07
CA THR A 29 22.93 -13.77 -29.87
C THR A 29 21.84 -13.18 -28.99
N THR A 30 21.44 -11.94 -29.31
CA THR A 30 20.31 -11.22 -28.70
C THR A 30 19.09 -11.34 -29.62
N LYS A 31 18.07 -12.03 -29.14
CA LYS A 31 16.80 -12.31 -29.81
C LYS A 31 15.66 -12.20 -28.82
N ARG A 32 14.46 -11.93 -29.32
CA ARG A 32 13.20 -11.97 -28.57
C ARG A 32 12.11 -12.68 -29.36
N VAL A 33 11.15 -13.22 -28.65
CA VAL A 33 9.77 -13.29 -29.13
C VAL A 33 8.96 -12.14 -28.54
N VAL A 34 8.41 -11.30 -29.43
CA VAL A 34 7.70 -10.07 -29.07
C VAL A 34 6.20 -10.31 -29.20
N LEU A 35 5.41 -9.99 -28.18
CA LEU A 35 3.96 -9.95 -28.27
C LEU A 35 3.48 -8.51 -28.43
N GLN A 36 2.79 -8.19 -29.51
CA GLN A 36 1.95 -7.00 -29.54
C GLN A 36 0.73 -7.27 -28.66
N ALA A 37 0.68 -6.69 -27.46
CA ALA A 37 -0.28 -7.06 -26.43
C ALA A 37 -1.54 -6.19 -26.41
N PHE A 38 -2.00 -5.78 -27.59
CA PHE A 38 -3.24 -5.05 -27.82
C PHE A 38 -3.68 -5.23 -29.27
N TRP A 39 -4.96 -5.01 -29.53
CA TRP A 39 -5.55 -4.87 -30.87
C TRP A 39 -6.15 -3.46 -31.00
N TRP A 40 -6.68 -3.08 -32.16
CA TRP A 40 -7.08 -1.68 -32.40
C TRP A 40 -7.95 -1.08 -31.28
N ASP A 41 -9.13 -1.65 -31.03
CA ASP A 41 -10.09 -1.17 -30.05
C ASP A 41 -9.98 -1.88 -28.68
N TYR A 42 -8.77 -2.18 -28.21
CA TYR A 42 -8.54 -2.94 -26.98
C TYR A 42 -9.38 -2.48 -25.79
N TRP A 43 -10.20 -3.38 -25.24
CA TRP A 43 -11.10 -3.06 -24.14
C TRP A 43 -11.49 -4.33 -23.38
N ASN A 44 -11.59 -4.20 -22.06
CA ASN A 44 -12.13 -5.24 -21.19
C ASN A 44 -12.95 -4.60 -20.07
N THR A 45 -14.20 -5.02 -19.91
CA THR A 45 -15.16 -4.50 -18.94
C THR A 45 -14.73 -4.75 -17.49
N ASN A 46 -13.89 -5.75 -17.23
CA ASN A 46 -13.30 -5.97 -15.91
C ASN A 46 -12.15 -4.99 -15.59
N TYR A 47 -11.65 -4.26 -16.59
CA TYR A 47 -10.51 -3.33 -16.53
C TYR A 47 -10.80 -2.04 -17.33
N PRO A 48 -11.88 -1.30 -17.00
CA PRO A 48 -12.29 -0.13 -17.78
C PRO A 48 -11.20 0.95 -17.73
N ALA A 49 -10.69 1.34 -18.92
CA ALA A 49 -9.54 2.23 -19.04
C ALA A 49 -8.35 1.84 -18.13
N GLY A 50 -8.12 0.52 -17.97
CA GLY A 50 -7.12 -0.05 -17.05
C GLY A 50 -6.32 -1.17 -17.71
N TRP A 51 -5.94 -1.01 -18.98
CA TRP A 51 -5.21 -2.03 -19.74
C TRP A 51 -3.88 -2.44 -19.09
N ALA A 52 -3.22 -1.52 -18.36
CA ALA A 52 -2.02 -1.84 -17.59
C ALA A 52 -2.28 -2.91 -16.52
N ASN A 53 -3.43 -2.84 -15.86
CA ASN A 53 -3.84 -3.82 -14.85
C ASN A 53 -4.15 -5.18 -15.50
N TYR A 54 -4.82 -5.16 -16.66
CA TYR A 54 -5.09 -6.36 -17.44
C TYR A 54 -3.79 -7.10 -17.82
N LEU A 55 -2.80 -6.37 -18.35
CA LEU A 55 -1.52 -6.96 -18.76
C LEU A 55 -0.68 -7.41 -17.56
N ALA A 56 -0.75 -6.73 -16.41
CA ALA A 56 -0.07 -7.15 -15.19
C ALA A 56 -0.60 -8.50 -14.70
N ASP A 57 -1.92 -8.70 -14.73
CA ASP A 57 -2.56 -9.97 -14.36
C ASP A 57 -2.31 -11.08 -15.39
N LEU A 58 -2.04 -10.72 -16.66
CA LEU A 58 -1.70 -11.66 -17.74
C LEU A 58 -0.23 -12.12 -17.71
N ALA A 59 0.67 -11.32 -17.14
CA ALA A 59 2.12 -11.53 -17.21
C ALA A 59 2.61 -12.95 -16.84
N PRO A 60 2.09 -13.62 -15.79
CA PRO A 60 2.50 -14.99 -15.47
C PRO A 60 2.24 -16.00 -16.60
N ARG A 61 1.12 -15.84 -17.33
CA ARG A 61 0.80 -16.70 -18.47
C ARG A 61 1.75 -16.43 -19.63
N LEU A 62 2.07 -15.17 -19.91
CA LEU A 62 3.03 -14.80 -20.97
C LEU A 62 4.41 -15.42 -20.71
N LYS A 63 4.88 -15.34 -19.46
CA LYS A 63 6.13 -16.00 -19.04
C LYS A 63 6.09 -17.50 -19.28
N SER A 64 5.01 -18.16 -18.89
CA SER A 64 4.88 -19.61 -19.03
C SER A 64 4.89 -20.09 -20.49
N MET A 65 4.49 -19.22 -21.43
CA MET A 65 4.50 -19.51 -22.86
C MET A 65 5.83 -19.20 -23.54
N GLY A 66 6.74 -18.46 -22.89
CA GLY A 66 8.04 -18.11 -23.49
C GLY A 66 8.06 -16.78 -24.25
N ILE A 67 7.23 -15.81 -23.85
CA ILE A 67 7.30 -14.43 -24.37
C ILE A 67 8.50 -13.72 -23.70
N ASP A 68 9.38 -13.14 -24.52
CA ASP A 68 10.54 -12.36 -24.03
C ASP A 68 10.22 -10.89 -23.86
N ALA A 69 9.34 -10.34 -24.71
CA ALA A 69 9.04 -8.92 -24.73
C ALA A 69 7.56 -8.65 -25.04
N VAL A 70 7.01 -7.60 -24.45
CA VAL A 70 5.64 -7.14 -24.68
C VAL A 70 5.67 -5.71 -25.22
N TRP A 71 5.15 -5.54 -26.43
CA TRP A 71 4.82 -4.23 -27.00
C TRP A 71 3.47 -3.78 -26.46
N ILE A 72 3.51 -2.72 -25.65
CA ILE A 72 2.36 -2.08 -25.04
C ILE A 72 1.86 -0.91 -25.91
N PRO A 73 0.55 -0.58 -25.87
CA PRO A 73 0.00 0.54 -26.65
C PRO A 73 0.61 1.89 -26.22
N PRO A 74 0.45 2.96 -27.02
CA PRO A 74 0.91 4.29 -26.65
C PRO A 74 0.31 4.75 -25.32
N THR A 75 1.15 5.32 -24.45
CA THR A 75 0.79 5.64 -23.05
C THR A 75 0.51 7.11 -22.79
N ALA A 76 0.78 7.98 -23.75
CA ALA A 76 0.56 9.42 -23.63
C ALA A 76 -0.93 9.77 -23.56
N LYS A 77 -1.27 10.87 -22.90
CA LYS A 77 -2.64 11.40 -22.90
C LYS A 77 -3.05 11.76 -24.32
N ASN A 78 -4.19 11.23 -24.74
CA ASN A 78 -4.79 11.46 -26.04
C ASN A 78 -5.88 12.55 -25.98
N LYS A 79 -6.35 12.98 -27.15
CA LYS A 79 -7.47 13.93 -27.31
C LYS A 79 -8.71 13.53 -26.53
N ASN A 80 -9.14 12.28 -26.63
CA ASN A 80 -10.15 11.66 -25.78
C ASN A 80 -9.46 10.72 -24.80
N ALA A 81 -9.15 11.26 -23.61
CA ALA A 81 -8.22 10.67 -22.64
C ALA A 81 -8.31 9.14 -22.47
N THR A 82 -9.52 8.60 -22.27
CA THR A 82 -9.75 7.18 -21.98
C THR A 82 -10.33 6.38 -23.15
N SER A 83 -10.72 7.04 -24.24
CA SER A 83 -11.43 6.42 -25.36
C SER A 83 -10.54 6.20 -26.58
N ASP A 84 -9.56 7.09 -26.80
CA ASP A 84 -8.62 6.93 -27.90
C ASP A 84 -7.66 5.77 -27.62
N VAL A 85 -7.22 5.13 -28.69
CA VAL A 85 -6.40 3.91 -28.64
C VAL A 85 -4.95 4.18 -28.25
N GLY A 86 -4.46 5.40 -28.51
CA GLY A 86 -3.09 5.82 -28.24
C GLY A 86 -2.48 6.73 -29.31
N TYR A 87 -2.95 6.61 -30.55
CA TYR A 87 -2.39 7.25 -31.76
C TYR A 87 -2.91 8.68 -32.04
N SER A 88 -3.61 9.32 -31.11
CA SER A 88 -4.02 10.74 -31.17
C SER A 88 -3.43 11.51 -29.98
N PRO A 89 -2.09 11.56 -29.82
CA PRO A 89 -1.46 12.14 -28.63
C PRO A 89 -1.75 13.64 -28.50
N PHE A 90 -2.14 14.04 -27.30
CA PHE A 90 -2.33 15.42 -26.89
C PHE A 90 -1.10 15.90 -26.10
N ASP A 91 -0.77 15.20 -25.01
CA ASP A 91 0.33 15.53 -24.10
C ASP A 91 1.25 14.33 -23.84
N HIS A 92 2.47 14.39 -24.37
CA HIS A 92 3.48 13.33 -24.25
C HIS A 92 4.00 13.14 -22.81
N TYR A 93 4.01 14.19 -21.99
CA TYR A 93 4.48 14.14 -20.60
C TYR A 93 3.36 13.78 -19.61
N ASP A 94 2.15 13.51 -20.07
CA ASP A 94 1.04 13.00 -19.26
C ASP A 94 0.87 11.51 -19.53
N LEU A 95 1.31 10.68 -18.58
CA LEU A 95 1.20 9.22 -18.66
C LEU A 95 -0.03 8.71 -17.91
N GLY A 96 -1.03 9.57 -17.73
CA GLY A 96 -2.19 9.28 -16.90
C GLY A 96 -2.02 9.76 -15.46
N ASP A 97 -1.21 10.79 -15.22
CA ASP A 97 -0.99 11.41 -13.91
C ASP A 97 -1.60 12.80 -13.78
N LYS A 98 -2.02 13.41 -14.89
CA LYS A 98 -2.54 14.78 -14.94
C LYS A 98 -3.99 14.80 -15.38
N TYR A 99 -4.82 15.63 -14.74
CA TYR A 99 -6.19 15.84 -15.17
C TYR A 99 -6.23 16.74 -16.41
N GLN A 100 -6.39 16.12 -17.57
CA GLN A 100 -6.42 16.75 -18.90
C GLN A 100 -7.44 16.03 -19.78
N LYS A 101 -8.11 16.76 -20.67
CA LYS A 101 -9.13 16.19 -21.58
C LYS A 101 -10.23 15.38 -20.85
N GLY A 102 -10.63 15.85 -19.67
CA GLY A 102 -11.73 15.29 -18.89
C GLY A 102 -11.40 14.05 -18.06
N ALA A 103 -10.15 13.58 -18.05
CA ALA A 103 -9.76 12.44 -17.20
C ALA A 103 -8.29 12.50 -16.76
N THR A 104 -8.00 11.83 -15.64
CA THR A 104 -6.63 11.67 -15.13
C THR A 104 -5.89 10.57 -15.89
N GLY A 105 -6.47 9.37 -15.93
CA GLY A 105 -5.89 8.23 -16.64
C GLY A 105 -6.00 8.32 -18.16
N THR A 106 -5.27 7.44 -18.84
CA THR A 106 -5.43 7.15 -20.27
C THR A 106 -6.27 5.89 -20.47
N ARG A 107 -6.45 5.43 -21.71
CA ARG A 107 -7.03 4.09 -21.98
C ARG A 107 -6.18 2.95 -21.37
N VAL A 108 -4.87 3.18 -21.23
CA VAL A 108 -3.94 2.25 -20.57
C VAL A 108 -4.13 2.23 -19.05
N GLY A 109 -4.50 3.37 -18.46
CA GLY A 109 -4.67 3.52 -17.02
C GLY A 109 -3.98 4.77 -16.50
N THR A 110 -3.78 4.79 -15.18
CA THR A 110 -2.98 5.82 -14.51
C THR A 110 -1.49 5.52 -14.62
N LYS A 111 -0.65 6.54 -14.41
CA LYS A 111 0.82 6.38 -14.39
C LYS A 111 1.28 5.33 -13.38
N ASP A 112 0.72 5.32 -12.16
CA ASP A 112 1.06 4.30 -11.15
C ASP A 112 0.79 2.88 -11.65
N GLU A 113 -0.33 2.67 -12.34
CA GLU A 113 -0.71 1.36 -12.92
C GLU A 113 0.23 0.95 -14.05
N LEU A 114 0.62 1.89 -14.92
CA LEU A 114 1.63 1.66 -15.95
C LEU A 114 2.99 1.29 -15.35
N LEU A 115 3.46 2.03 -14.33
CA LEU A 115 4.74 1.73 -13.67
C LEU A 115 4.73 0.38 -12.96
N ARG A 116 3.59 -0.02 -12.37
CA ARG A 116 3.40 -1.38 -11.85
C ARG A 116 3.42 -2.42 -12.96
N LEU A 117 2.74 -2.20 -14.08
CA LEU A 117 2.77 -3.13 -15.22
C LEU A 117 4.21 -3.43 -15.62
N VAL A 118 5.00 -2.38 -15.83
CA VAL A 118 6.42 -2.51 -16.21
C VAL A 118 7.15 -3.37 -15.17
N ALA A 119 6.98 -3.07 -13.89
CA ALA A 119 7.63 -3.82 -12.83
C ALA A 119 7.20 -5.30 -12.73
N VAL A 120 5.93 -5.60 -13.00
CA VAL A 120 5.39 -6.97 -12.99
C VAL A 120 5.86 -7.76 -14.21
N LEU A 121 5.92 -7.15 -15.41
CA LEU A 121 6.51 -7.79 -16.59
C LEU A 121 7.99 -8.11 -16.34
N HIS A 122 8.75 -7.17 -15.78
CA HIS A 122 10.13 -7.40 -15.38
C HIS A 122 10.29 -8.51 -14.36
N ALA A 123 9.43 -8.58 -13.32
CA ALA A 123 9.44 -9.67 -12.35
C ALA A 123 9.17 -11.05 -12.98
N ASN A 124 8.51 -11.06 -14.15
CA ASN A 124 8.31 -12.24 -14.98
C ASN A 124 9.44 -12.50 -15.98
N GLY A 125 10.45 -11.63 -16.04
CA GLY A 125 11.56 -11.71 -16.99
C GLY A 125 11.20 -11.24 -18.40
N ILE A 126 10.14 -10.44 -18.54
CA ILE A 126 9.62 -9.95 -19.81
C ILE A 126 10.05 -8.49 -20.00
N GLU A 127 10.66 -8.18 -21.15
CA GLU A 127 10.98 -6.81 -21.57
C GLU A 127 9.71 -6.03 -21.94
N VAL A 128 9.72 -4.71 -21.72
CA VAL A 128 8.62 -3.82 -22.12
C VAL A 128 9.03 -2.93 -23.27
N ILE A 129 8.28 -3.00 -24.38
CA ILE A 129 8.51 -2.21 -25.58
C ILE A 129 7.44 -1.13 -25.66
N GLN A 130 7.86 0.14 -25.56
CA GLN A 130 6.97 1.29 -25.58
C GLN A 130 6.67 1.72 -27.02
N ASP A 131 5.37 1.84 -27.35
CA ASP A 131 4.94 2.50 -28.58
C ASP A 131 5.11 4.02 -28.46
N VAL A 132 5.79 4.64 -29.42
CA VAL A 132 6.03 6.09 -29.45
C VAL A 132 5.44 6.71 -30.71
N VAL A 133 4.58 7.70 -30.50
CA VAL A 133 3.91 8.46 -31.56
C VAL A 133 4.50 9.86 -31.57
N LEU A 134 5.33 10.13 -32.58
CA LEU A 134 6.04 11.42 -32.72
C LEU A 134 5.76 12.09 -34.05
N ASN A 135 4.96 11.48 -34.92
CA ASN A 135 4.61 12.10 -36.19
C ASN A 135 3.76 13.37 -35.97
N HIS A 136 2.74 13.33 -35.11
CA HIS A 136 1.74 14.39 -34.99
C HIS A 136 1.25 14.62 -33.55
N THR A 137 0.29 15.54 -33.40
CA THR A 137 -0.55 15.71 -32.20
C THR A 137 -1.99 15.96 -32.58
N ASP A 138 -2.95 15.74 -31.68
CA ASP A 138 -4.39 15.92 -31.96
C ASP A 138 -5.14 16.55 -30.77
N GLY A 139 -6.25 17.21 -31.06
CA GLY A 139 -7.17 17.77 -30.08
C GLY A 139 -6.76 19.14 -29.54
N ALA A 140 -6.45 20.11 -30.40
CA ALA A 140 -6.15 21.47 -29.95
C ALA A 140 -7.35 22.10 -29.22
N GLY A 141 -7.06 22.98 -28.27
CA GLY A 141 -8.06 23.66 -27.44
C GLY A 141 -8.42 22.88 -26.17
N THR A 142 -9.43 23.37 -25.47
CA THR A 142 -9.96 22.73 -24.26
C THR A 142 -10.50 21.32 -24.52
N ASN A 143 -10.99 20.62 -23.50
CA ASN A 143 -11.72 19.35 -23.70
C ASN A 143 -12.97 19.47 -24.60
N THR A 144 -13.50 20.68 -24.82
CA THR A 144 -14.61 20.96 -25.76
C THR A 144 -14.15 21.58 -27.07
N GLY A 145 -12.84 21.73 -27.28
CA GLY A 145 -12.26 22.41 -28.45
C GLY A 145 -12.26 23.94 -28.36
N ALA A 146 -12.77 24.55 -27.28
CA ALA A 146 -12.70 26.02 -27.15
C ALA A 146 -11.23 26.52 -27.12
N GLY A 147 -10.94 27.64 -27.79
CA GLY A 147 -9.61 28.27 -27.78
C GLY A 147 -8.56 27.66 -28.71
N GLY A 148 -8.90 26.61 -29.47
CA GLY A 148 -7.98 26.02 -30.46
C GLY A 148 -8.71 25.15 -31.46
N GLN A 149 -8.15 25.02 -32.65
CA GLN A 149 -8.62 24.08 -33.67
C GLN A 149 -7.40 23.46 -34.32
N ASP A 150 -7.48 22.16 -34.62
CA ASP A 150 -6.48 21.49 -35.43
C ASP A 150 -6.48 22.11 -36.84
N PRO A 151 -5.34 22.57 -37.33
CA PRO A 151 -5.29 23.21 -38.63
C PRO A 151 -5.47 22.19 -39.74
N ASP A 152 -5.99 22.67 -40.88
CA ASP A 152 -6.07 21.88 -42.10
C ASP A 152 -4.65 21.41 -42.50
N PRO A 153 -4.41 20.10 -42.62
CA PRO A 153 -3.10 19.57 -43.01
C PRO A 153 -2.57 20.17 -44.31
N TYR A 154 -3.46 20.55 -45.24
CA TYR A 154 -3.10 21.15 -46.53
C TYR A 154 -3.19 22.68 -46.58
N ALA A 155 -3.32 23.39 -45.45
CA ALA A 155 -3.60 24.84 -45.41
C ALA A 155 -2.63 25.75 -46.21
N MET A 156 -1.42 25.28 -46.55
CA MET A 156 -0.49 25.98 -47.45
C MET A 156 -0.97 26.06 -48.90
N SER A 157 -1.79 25.11 -49.34
CA SER A 157 -2.40 25.06 -50.69
C SER A 157 -3.78 25.72 -50.76
N SER A 158 -4.51 25.80 -49.64
CA SER A 158 -5.93 26.15 -49.62
C SER A 158 -6.26 27.47 -48.91
N ASN A 159 -5.42 27.99 -48.01
CA ASN A 159 -5.87 29.02 -47.05
C ASN A 159 -4.81 30.06 -46.60
N ALA A 160 -4.00 30.57 -47.52
CA ALA A 160 -3.00 31.63 -47.27
C ALA A 160 -1.99 31.35 -46.11
N GLY A 161 -1.80 30.07 -45.74
CA GLY A 161 -0.72 29.63 -44.84
C GLY A 161 -0.96 29.80 -43.34
N TYR A 162 -2.16 30.12 -42.86
CA TYR A 162 -2.40 30.23 -41.41
C TYR A 162 -2.55 28.83 -40.74
N LYS A 163 -1.44 28.24 -40.29
CA LYS A 163 -1.38 26.99 -39.51
C LYS A 163 -1.00 27.26 -38.05
N ASN A 164 -1.78 28.08 -37.36
CA ASN A 164 -1.45 28.44 -35.98
C ASN A 164 -2.25 27.63 -34.96
N PHE A 165 -1.55 26.72 -34.28
CA PHE A 165 -2.08 25.83 -33.27
C PHE A 165 -1.23 25.95 -32.00
N ARG A 166 -1.82 25.64 -30.86
CA ARG A 166 -1.14 25.65 -29.56
C ARG A 166 -1.27 24.28 -28.95
N TYR A 167 -0.16 23.62 -28.66
CA TYR A 167 -0.12 22.56 -27.65
C TYR A 167 1.06 22.80 -26.74
N ALA A 168 0.88 22.52 -25.46
CA ALA A 168 2.00 22.47 -24.57
C ALA A 168 1.81 21.31 -23.61
N SER A 169 2.87 20.58 -23.31
CA SER A 169 2.87 19.74 -22.11
C SER A 169 2.83 20.62 -20.88
N TYR A 170 1.63 20.96 -20.37
CA TYR A 170 1.47 22.15 -19.53
C TYR A 170 2.20 22.04 -18.17
N ALA A 171 2.54 23.19 -17.61
CA ALA A 171 3.22 23.39 -16.34
C ALA A 171 2.36 24.13 -15.29
N THR A 172 1.30 24.81 -15.73
CA THR A 172 0.33 25.50 -14.85
C THR A 172 -0.99 24.74 -14.82
N PRO A 173 -1.64 24.55 -13.66
CA PRO A 173 -2.71 23.59 -13.45
C PRO A 173 -3.93 23.90 -14.30
N LEU A 174 -4.76 22.88 -14.52
CA LEU A 174 -6.13 23.14 -14.90
C LEU A 174 -6.84 23.69 -13.66
N PRO A 175 -7.57 24.82 -13.75
CA PRO A 175 -8.41 25.25 -12.65
C PRO A 175 -9.44 24.19 -12.30
N GLU A 176 -9.80 24.08 -11.02
CA GLU A 176 -10.78 23.09 -10.57
C GLU A 176 -12.19 23.38 -11.14
N THR A 177 -12.44 24.59 -11.62
CA THR A 177 -13.69 25.00 -12.27
C THR A 177 -13.81 24.57 -13.73
N GLY A 178 -12.76 23.97 -14.31
CA GLY A 178 -12.74 23.50 -15.70
C GLY A 178 -11.71 24.23 -16.56
N GLU A 179 -11.74 23.97 -17.88
CA GLU A 179 -10.85 24.59 -18.86
C GLU A 179 -11.60 25.62 -19.69
N THR A 180 -11.18 26.87 -19.64
CA THR A 180 -11.64 27.91 -20.57
C THR A 180 -10.63 28.12 -21.69
N ALA A 181 -11.10 28.70 -22.81
CA ALA A 181 -10.23 29.09 -23.92
C ALA A 181 -9.09 30.03 -23.48
N ALA A 182 -9.40 31.02 -22.63
CA ALA A 182 -8.40 31.97 -22.13
C ALA A 182 -7.33 31.27 -21.27
N GLU A 183 -7.73 30.35 -20.40
CA GLU A 183 -6.79 29.57 -19.60
C GLU A 183 -5.91 28.70 -20.50
N TYR A 184 -6.51 27.92 -21.40
CA TYR A 184 -5.78 27.10 -22.37
C TYR A 184 -4.68 27.89 -23.10
N LEU A 185 -5.03 29.08 -23.60
CA LEU A 185 -4.14 29.98 -24.34
C LEU A 185 -3.06 30.69 -23.49
N ALA A 186 -3.20 30.70 -22.17
CA ALA A 186 -2.24 31.33 -21.25
C ALA A 186 -1.29 30.33 -20.57
N ARG A 187 -1.64 29.05 -20.47
CA ARG A 187 -0.89 28.03 -19.70
C ARG A 187 0.52 27.75 -20.23
N GLN A 188 1.53 27.82 -19.38
CA GLN A 188 2.92 27.48 -19.74
C GLN A 188 3.07 25.96 -19.89
N GLY A 189 4.12 25.47 -20.55
CA GLY A 189 4.40 24.02 -20.61
C GLY A 189 5.85 23.66 -20.95
N ARG A 190 6.22 22.41 -20.65
CA ARG A 190 7.56 21.82 -20.84
C ARG A 190 7.95 21.72 -22.31
N TRP A 191 7.02 21.28 -23.15
CA TRP A 191 7.20 21.16 -24.60
C TRP A 191 6.09 21.94 -25.30
N SER A 192 6.41 23.16 -25.73
CA SER A 192 5.49 24.02 -26.47
C SER A 192 5.58 23.73 -27.96
N LYS A 193 4.56 23.08 -28.50
CA LYS A 193 4.46 22.69 -29.90
C LYS A 193 3.70 23.79 -30.64
N ASN A 194 4.28 24.97 -30.67
CA ASN A 194 3.71 26.12 -31.34
C ASN A 194 4.59 26.34 -32.57
N PHE A 195 4.13 26.04 -33.77
CA PHE A 195 4.90 26.32 -34.98
C PHE A 195 3.95 26.89 -36.05
N PRO A 196 4.28 28.01 -36.72
CA PRO A 196 3.38 28.62 -37.69
C PRO A 196 3.07 27.76 -38.92
N ASN A 197 3.83 26.69 -39.18
CA ASN A 197 3.66 25.79 -40.31
C ASN A 197 3.80 24.32 -39.90
N PHE A 198 3.23 23.42 -40.69
CA PHE A 198 3.45 21.97 -40.62
C PHE A 198 3.99 21.49 -41.95
N HIS A 199 4.41 20.24 -42.09
CA HIS A 199 4.66 19.71 -43.43
C HIS A 199 3.37 19.74 -44.27
N ALA A 200 3.36 20.27 -45.50
CA ALA A 200 4.39 21.09 -46.16
C ALA A 200 4.38 22.58 -45.75
N HIS A 201 5.54 23.25 -45.85
CA HIS A 201 5.81 24.66 -45.50
C HIS A 201 6.76 25.37 -46.50
N ALA A 202 7.04 26.66 -46.35
CA ALA A 202 7.77 27.46 -47.37
C ALA A 202 9.19 26.95 -47.73
N GLY A 203 9.92 26.31 -46.80
CA GLY A 203 11.24 25.69 -47.06
C GLY A 203 11.18 24.25 -47.60
N HIS A 204 10.01 23.61 -47.50
CA HIS A 204 9.76 22.24 -47.93
C HIS A 204 8.29 22.13 -48.33
N ASN A 205 7.97 22.62 -49.53
CA ASN A 205 6.60 22.75 -50.05
C ASN A 205 6.13 21.49 -50.79
N THR A 206 6.53 20.32 -50.31
CA THR A 206 6.11 19.04 -50.88
C THR A 206 4.65 18.79 -50.54
N THR A 207 3.76 18.92 -51.50
CA THR A 207 2.32 18.60 -51.33
C THR A 207 1.99 17.16 -51.73
N SER A 208 3.02 16.32 -51.90
CA SER A 208 2.89 14.92 -52.34
C SER A 208 3.98 14.05 -51.71
N GLY A 209 3.72 12.74 -51.66
CA GLY A 209 4.59 11.74 -51.02
C GLY A 209 4.23 11.48 -49.54
N ASP A 210 4.74 10.38 -48.99
CA ASP A 210 4.39 9.88 -47.65
C ASP A 210 4.63 10.95 -46.56
N MET A 211 5.75 11.67 -46.61
CA MET A 211 6.09 12.71 -45.61
C MET A 211 5.14 13.92 -45.60
N ALA A 212 4.29 14.08 -46.61
CA ALA A 212 3.29 15.14 -46.69
C ALA A 212 1.85 14.63 -46.60
N ALA A 213 1.67 13.32 -46.36
CA ALA A 213 0.36 12.69 -46.26
C ALA A 213 -0.24 12.94 -44.87
N PRO A 214 -1.47 13.49 -44.77
CA PRO A 214 -2.08 13.79 -43.50
C PRO A 214 -2.85 12.61 -42.92
N TYR A 215 -2.74 12.40 -41.62
CA TYR A 215 -3.43 11.31 -40.91
C TYR A 215 -4.22 11.82 -39.71
N PHE A 216 -3.55 12.09 -38.59
CA PHE A 216 -4.16 12.43 -37.31
C PHE A 216 -3.65 13.78 -36.82
N GLY A 217 -4.55 14.76 -36.69
CA GLY A 217 -4.17 16.13 -36.36
C GLY A 217 -3.01 16.62 -37.24
N PRO A 218 -2.21 17.57 -36.76
CA PRO A 218 -1.10 18.05 -37.56
C PRO A 218 0.30 17.49 -37.22
N ASP A 219 1.12 17.30 -38.26
CA ASP A 219 2.44 16.62 -38.22
C ASP A 219 3.62 17.52 -37.84
N PHE A 220 4.52 17.07 -36.97
CA PHE A 220 5.71 17.82 -36.55
C PHE A 220 6.72 18.08 -37.67
N CYS A 221 7.24 19.30 -37.70
CA CYS A 221 8.50 19.62 -38.37
C CYS A 221 9.66 19.59 -37.36
N TYR A 222 10.69 18.80 -37.66
CA TYR A 222 11.87 18.66 -36.80
C TYR A 222 13.07 19.50 -37.28
N GLY A 223 12.99 20.13 -38.46
CA GLY A 223 13.96 21.11 -38.96
C GLY A 223 15.15 20.57 -39.75
N ASP A 224 15.30 19.25 -39.84
CA ASP A 224 16.49 18.61 -40.46
C ASP A 224 16.28 18.20 -41.93
N ASP A 225 15.10 18.46 -42.51
CA ASP A 225 14.69 18.05 -43.85
C ASP A 225 14.65 19.21 -44.85
N GLY A 226 15.40 20.28 -44.58
CA GLY A 226 15.38 21.52 -45.37
C GLY A 226 14.29 22.50 -44.97
N GLY A 227 13.50 22.17 -43.94
CA GLY A 227 12.60 23.09 -43.30
C GLY A 227 13.22 24.03 -42.28
N SER A 228 12.72 25.27 -42.16
CA SER A 228 13.16 26.20 -41.11
C SER A 228 13.03 25.54 -39.73
N ASP A 229 14.14 25.41 -39.01
CA ASP A 229 14.51 24.55 -37.87
C ASP A 229 13.46 23.99 -36.84
N GLY A 230 12.21 23.71 -37.21
CA GLY A 230 11.19 23.07 -36.36
C GLY A 230 10.80 23.86 -35.10
N TYR A 231 10.68 25.19 -35.19
CA TYR A 231 10.39 26.09 -34.06
C TYR A 231 9.61 27.34 -34.47
N GLY A 232 8.74 27.87 -33.60
CA GLY A 232 8.08 29.15 -33.84
C GLY A 232 7.11 29.54 -32.75
N LEU A 233 6.40 30.65 -32.92
CA LEU A 233 5.45 31.12 -31.91
C LEU A 233 4.03 31.02 -32.44
N SER A 234 3.11 30.70 -31.54
CA SER A 234 1.71 30.62 -31.88
C SER A 234 1.07 32.01 -31.74
N SER A 235 0.33 32.47 -32.74
CA SER A 235 -0.31 33.80 -32.72
C SER A 235 -1.60 33.89 -31.88
N ASN A 236 -2.21 32.75 -31.53
CA ASN A 236 -3.40 32.69 -30.67
C ASN A 236 -3.02 32.45 -29.20
N ALA A 237 -1.81 31.92 -28.96
CA ALA A 237 -1.19 31.77 -27.66
C ALA A 237 -0.88 33.13 -26.99
N THR A 238 -1.38 33.35 -25.79
CA THR A 238 -0.98 34.49 -24.94
C THR A 238 0.39 34.27 -24.31
N TYR A 239 0.77 33.00 -24.07
CA TYR A 239 2.12 32.63 -23.62
C TYR A 239 2.86 31.82 -24.69
N ASN A 240 4.04 32.29 -25.09
CA ASN A 240 4.96 31.59 -25.99
C ASN A 240 6.35 31.55 -25.33
N PRO A 241 6.92 30.36 -25.04
CA PRO A 241 8.29 30.29 -24.58
C PRO A 241 9.27 30.65 -25.70
N ALA A 242 10.49 31.07 -25.35
CA ALA A 242 11.54 31.25 -26.34
C ALA A 242 11.86 29.92 -27.03
N GLN A 243 11.89 29.92 -28.36
CA GLN A 243 12.26 28.76 -29.16
C GLN A 243 13.35 29.17 -30.15
N GLY A 244 14.24 28.24 -30.46
CA GLY A 244 15.32 28.43 -31.42
C GLY A 244 15.57 27.17 -32.24
N PRO A 245 16.63 27.16 -33.07
CA PRO A 245 16.89 26.08 -33.99
C PRO A 245 16.91 24.68 -33.37
N GLY A 246 16.20 23.72 -33.97
CA GLY A 246 16.12 22.33 -33.53
C GLY A 246 15.25 22.11 -32.28
N TYR A 247 14.43 23.10 -31.89
CA TYR A 247 13.62 23.04 -30.66
C TYR A 247 12.78 21.76 -30.58
N SER A 248 11.94 21.47 -31.59
CA SER A 248 11.04 20.30 -31.54
C SER A 248 11.82 18.98 -31.44
N ARG A 249 12.95 18.84 -32.15
CA ARG A 249 13.82 17.66 -32.07
C ARG A 249 14.44 17.50 -30.69
N ASN A 250 14.92 18.58 -30.09
CA ASN A 250 15.51 18.59 -28.75
C ASN A 250 14.46 18.28 -27.66
N GLN A 251 13.23 18.76 -27.82
CA GLN A 251 12.13 18.47 -26.90
C GLN A 251 11.70 17.00 -26.98
N ALA A 252 11.54 16.45 -28.19
CA ALA A 252 11.25 15.03 -28.39
C ALA A 252 12.36 14.14 -27.80
N ARG A 253 13.63 14.51 -27.99
CA ARG A 253 14.78 13.83 -27.35
C ARG A 253 14.65 13.85 -25.84
N SER A 254 14.44 15.03 -25.25
CA SER A 254 14.32 15.19 -23.79
C SER A 254 13.17 14.35 -23.22
N TRP A 255 12.03 14.33 -23.93
CA TRP A 255 10.88 13.51 -23.55
C TRP A 255 11.18 12.01 -23.62
N LEU A 256 11.82 11.51 -24.67
CA LEU A 256 12.17 10.08 -24.78
C LEU A 256 13.12 9.63 -23.68
N LEU A 257 14.14 10.45 -23.37
CA LEU A 257 15.09 10.16 -22.29
C LEU A 257 14.39 10.14 -20.93
N TRP A 258 13.50 11.12 -20.69
CA TRP A 258 12.63 11.14 -19.52
C TRP A 258 11.72 9.90 -19.47
N LEU A 259 11.06 9.54 -20.56
CA LEU A 259 10.13 8.41 -20.63
C LEU A 259 10.83 7.10 -20.25
N ALA A 260 12.01 6.84 -20.82
CA ALA A 260 12.81 5.66 -20.51
C ALA A 260 13.17 5.59 -19.02
N LYS A 261 13.60 6.71 -18.43
CA LYS A 261 13.94 6.80 -17.01
C LYS A 261 12.72 6.68 -16.10
N GLN A 262 11.63 7.35 -16.46
CA GLN A 262 10.40 7.42 -15.71
C GLN A 262 9.69 6.07 -15.62
N THR A 263 9.75 5.29 -16.69
CA THR A 263 9.03 4.01 -16.82
C THR A 263 9.92 2.80 -16.55
N GLY A 264 11.18 2.85 -16.96
CA GLY A 264 12.10 1.72 -16.96
C GLY A 264 11.92 0.76 -18.13
N VAL A 265 11.24 1.16 -19.21
CA VAL A 265 11.03 0.32 -20.42
C VAL A 265 12.36 -0.06 -21.09
N ASP A 266 12.38 -1.21 -21.78
CA ASP A 266 13.60 -1.82 -22.31
C ASP A 266 13.81 -1.54 -23.82
N GLY A 267 12.79 -1.06 -24.53
CA GLY A 267 12.87 -0.76 -25.97
C GLY A 267 11.66 -0.02 -26.52
N PHE A 268 11.66 0.20 -27.84
CA PHE A 268 10.69 1.08 -28.50
C PHE A 268 10.17 0.55 -29.85
N ARG A 269 8.88 0.73 -30.08
CA ARG A 269 8.22 0.67 -31.40
C ARG A 269 7.90 2.09 -31.83
N TRP A 270 8.32 2.48 -33.02
CA TRP A 270 8.15 3.84 -33.54
C TRP A 270 7.04 3.86 -34.58
N ASP A 271 6.00 4.62 -34.27
CA ASP A 271 4.87 4.87 -35.15
C ASP A 271 5.28 5.68 -36.38
N ALA A 272 4.72 5.35 -37.54
CA ALA A 272 4.69 6.24 -38.70
C ALA A 272 6.08 6.82 -39.10
N VAL A 273 7.16 6.03 -39.04
CA VAL A 273 8.54 6.52 -39.26
C VAL A 273 8.84 7.01 -40.68
N LYS A 274 7.94 6.74 -41.63
CA LYS A 274 7.96 7.30 -42.99
C LYS A 274 7.69 8.80 -43.05
N HIS A 275 7.08 9.35 -42.00
CA HIS A 275 6.43 10.65 -42.03
C HIS A 275 7.23 11.77 -41.34
N PHE A 276 8.44 11.47 -40.84
CA PHE A 276 9.32 12.47 -40.24
C PHE A 276 10.82 12.11 -40.40
N SER A 277 11.69 13.11 -40.21
CA SER A 277 13.12 13.05 -40.56
C SER A 277 13.92 11.85 -40.01
N TYR A 278 14.73 11.25 -40.88
CA TYR A 278 15.70 10.21 -40.51
C TYR A 278 16.77 10.71 -39.52
N ALA A 279 17.18 11.98 -39.61
CA ALA A 279 18.17 12.58 -38.72
C ALA A 279 17.65 12.67 -37.28
N ALA A 280 16.37 13.01 -37.12
CA ALA A 280 15.69 13.02 -35.83
C ALA A 280 15.62 11.59 -35.25
N GLN A 281 15.20 10.61 -36.07
CA GLN A 281 15.14 9.20 -35.68
C GLN A 281 16.51 8.65 -35.23
N GLN A 282 17.58 8.96 -35.97
CA GLN A 282 18.93 8.57 -35.63
C GLN A 282 19.36 9.14 -34.27
N ASP A 283 19.17 10.45 -34.09
CA ASP A 283 19.55 11.17 -32.89
C ASP A 283 18.87 10.61 -31.65
N TRP A 284 17.56 10.45 -31.69
CA TRP A 284 16.81 9.93 -30.56
C TRP A 284 17.18 8.48 -30.23
N SER A 285 17.30 7.63 -31.25
CA SER A 285 17.73 6.23 -31.05
C SER A 285 19.12 6.15 -30.44
N TYR A 286 20.07 6.95 -30.93
CA TYR A 286 21.44 6.98 -30.40
C TYR A 286 21.47 7.44 -28.94
N ASN A 287 20.70 8.48 -28.59
CA ASN A 287 20.65 8.98 -27.22
C ASN A 287 20.01 7.97 -26.26
N LEU A 288 18.93 7.28 -26.66
CA LEU A 288 18.33 6.20 -25.87
C LEU A 288 19.29 5.03 -25.64
N LYS A 289 20.05 4.65 -26.67
CA LYS A 289 21.04 3.57 -26.53
C LYS A 289 22.22 3.95 -25.64
N TYR A 290 22.77 5.16 -25.78
CA TYR A 290 24.11 5.45 -25.27
C TYR A 290 24.23 6.68 -24.36
N LEU A 291 23.29 7.63 -24.41
CA LEU A 291 23.41 8.93 -23.75
C LEU A 291 22.25 9.22 -22.77
N ASN A 292 21.77 8.19 -22.04
CA ASN A 292 20.69 8.31 -21.06
C ASN A 292 21.10 7.94 -19.62
N GLY A 293 22.41 7.94 -19.34
CA GLY A 293 22.93 7.58 -18.01
C GLY A 293 22.61 6.13 -17.66
N TRP A 294 21.98 5.88 -16.50
CA TRP A 294 21.65 4.52 -16.06
C TRP A 294 20.63 3.83 -16.96
N ALA A 295 19.79 4.59 -17.66
CA ALA A 295 18.73 4.10 -18.53
C ALA A 295 19.20 3.90 -19.98
N SER A 296 20.50 3.97 -20.25
CA SER A 296 21.06 3.65 -21.57
C SER A 296 20.87 2.16 -21.88
N ALA A 297 20.06 1.85 -22.89
CA ALA A 297 19.70 0.48 -23.24
C ALA A 297 20.80 -0.29 -24.01
N GLY A 298 21.80 0.42 -24.52
CA GLY A 298 22.96 -0.15 -25.22
C GLY A 298 22.62 -0.85 -26.53
N ASN A 299 23.59 -1.64 -27.02
CA ASN A 299 23.50 -2.32 -28.33
C ASN A 299 22.30 -3.26 -28.42
N GLN A 300 21.85 -3.81 -27.30
CA GLN A 300 20.81 -4.85 -27.27
C GLN A 300 19.39 -4.28 -27.35
N MET A 301 19.18 -2.97 -27.23
CA MET A 301 17.86 -2.33 -27.26
C MET A 301 17.01 -2.82 -28.45
N TYR A 302 15.81 -3.31 -28.17
CA TYR A 302 14.82 -3.60 -29.21
C TYR A 302 14.27 -2.28 -29.73
N ASN A 303 14.42 -2.03 -31.03
CA ASN A 303 14.15 -0.73 -31.62
C ASN A 303 13.73 -0.90 -33.09
N VAL A 304 12.43 -0.75 -33.35
CA VAL A 304 11.81 -1.00 -34.67
C VAL A 304 10.89 0.13 -35.07
N GLY A 305 11.03 0.60 -36.31
CA GLY A 305 10.12 1.55 -36.93
C GLY A 305 9.06 0.86 -37.78
N GLU A 306 7.84 1.38 -37.72
CA GLU A 306 6.79 1.06 -38.69
C GLU A 306 7.03 1.78 -40.02
N TYR A 307 7.79 1.11 -40.88
CA TYR A 307 7.98 1.53 -42.26
C TYR A 307 7.23 0.56 -43.17
N VAL A 308 6.16 1.01 -43.82
CA VAL A 308 5.30 0.15 -44.67
C VAL A 308 5.85 0.14 -46.09
N GLY A 309 6.49 -0.93 -46.54
CA GLY A 309 7.05 -0.98 -47.88
C GLY A 309 7.56 -2.34 -48.30
N ASN A 310 8.03 -2.43 -49.55
CA ASN A 310 8.69 -3.62 -50.06
C ASN A 310 10.13 -3.76 -49.50
N LYS A 311 10.74 -4.92 -49.70
CA LYS A 311 12.10 -5.25 -49.24
C LYS A 311 13.14 -4.15 -49.48
N GLY A 312 13.21 -3.62 -50.69
CA GLY A 312 14.20 -2.60 -51.05
C GLY A 312 13.99 -1.28 -50.32
N GLU A 313 12.73 -0.91 -50.07
CA GLU A 313 12.39 0.30 -49.32
C GLU A 313 12.71 0.15 -47.83
N LEU A 314 12.46 -1.02 -47.24
CA LEU A 314 12.82 -1.33 -45.85
C LEU A 314 14.35 -1.27 -45.64
N ASP A 315 15.12 -1.90 -46.53
CA ASP A 315 16.59 -1.88 -46.49
C ASP A 315 17.13 -0.45 -46.76
N GLY A 316 16.48 0.30 -47.65
CA GLY A 316 16.81 1.69 -47.94
C GLY A 316 16.57 2.63 -46.75
N TYR A 317 15.45 2.45 -46.03
CA TYR A 317 15.13 3.20 -44.82
C TYR A 317 16.17 2.96 -43.71
N THR A 318 16.44 1.71 -43.36
CA THR A 318 17.41 1.37 -42.32
C THR A 318 18.81 1.91 -42.64
N SER A 319 19.22 1.82 -43.91
CA SER A 319 20.46 2.41 -44.41
C SER A 319 20.47 3.94 -44.30
N SER A 320 19.34 4.60 -44.58
CA SER A 320 19.21 6.06 -44.53
C SER A 320 19.30 6.60 -43.11
N VAL A 321 18.71 5.92 -42.12
CA VAL A 321 18.86 6.27 -40.70
C VAL A 321 20.30 6.04 -40.23
N ASN A 322 20.92 4.92 -40.61
CA ASN A 322 22.33 4.64 -40.26
C ASN A 322 23.29 5.68 -40.86
N ALA A 323 23.05 6.11 -42.10
CA ALA A 323 23.86 7.11 -42.78
C ALA A 323 23.90 8.46 -42.04
N GLN A 324 22.87 8.81 -41.25
CA GLN A 324 22.83 10.06 -40.47
C GLN A 324 23.92 10.13 -39.40
N ASN A 325 24.51 9.00 -38.99
CA ASN A 325 25.65 8.95 -38.06
C ASN A 325 26.94 8.45 -38.72
N GLY A 326 27.12 8.77 -40.01
CA GLY A 326 28.28 8.32 -40.78
C GLY A 326 28.35 6.81 -41.02
N GLY A 327 27.23 6.08 -40.86
CA GLY A 327 27.14 4.64 -41.12
C GLY A 327 27.71 3.75 -40.00
N SER A 328 27.97 4.31 -38.82
CA SER A 328 28.73 3.65 -37.75
C SER A 328 27.93 2.68 -36.87
N ASP A 329 26.60 2.71 -36.89
CA ASP A 329 25.77 1.86 -36.02
C ASP A 329 24.38 1.56 -36.61
N PHE A 330 23.96 0.30 -36.57
CA PHE A 330 22.61 -0.12 -36.95
C PHE A 330 21.61 0.20 -35.83
N LEU A 331 21.06 1.42 -35.87
CA LEU A 331 20.26 2.00 -34.80
C LEU A 331 18.79 1.55 -34.77
N MET A 332 18.16 1.40 -35.94
CA MET A 332 16.72 1.19 -36.08
C MET A 332 16.42 0.12 -37.12
N GLY A 333 15.72 -0.97 -36.75
CA GLY A 333 15.18 -1.92 -37.72
C GLY A 333 13.73 -1.64 -38.10
N THR A 334 13.05 -2.60 -38.71
CA THR A 334 11.65 -2.46 -39.17
C THR A 334 10.80 -3.69 -38.89
N PHE A 335 9.49 -3.50 -38.90
CA PHE A 335 8.55 -4.59 -39.20
C PHE A 335 8.74 -5.06 -40.64
N ASP A 336 8.83 -6.38 -40.85
CA ASP A 336 9.11 -6.96 -42.16
C ASP A 336 7.82 -7.09 -43.00
N PHE A 337 7.29 -5.94 -43.45
CA PHE A 337 6.09 -5.88 -44.29
C PHE A 337 6.23 -6.64 -45.60
N SER A 338 7.46 -6.71 -46.13
CA SER A 338 7.75 -7.48 -47.34
C SER A 338 7.60 -8.98 -47.09
N LEU A 339 8.19 -9.52 -46.02
CA LEU A 339 7.95 -10.91 -45.62
C LEU A 339 6.46 -11.16 -45.37
N ARG A 340 5.77 -10.24 -44.67
CA ARG A 340 4.33 -10.36 -44.40
C ARG A 340 3.51 -10.47 -45.69
N ASP A 341 3.80 -9.68 -46.72
CA ASP A 341 3.13 -9.79 -48.02
C ASP A 341 3.29 -11.21 -48.61
N GLY A 342 4.49 -11.78 -48.54
CA GLY A 342 4.72 -13.18 -48.91
C GLY A 342 3.90 -14.17 -48.06
N LEU A 343 3.80 -13.96 -46.75
CA LEU A 343 2.98 -14.79 -45.86
C LEU A 343 1.48 -14.68 -46.18
N TYR A 344 1.00 -13.48 -46.50
CA TYR A 344 -0.37 -13.24 -46.92
C TYR A 344 -0.68 -13.95 -48.24
N GLN A 345 0.22 -13.86 -49.22
CA GLN A 345 0.10 -14.57 -50.50
C GLN A 345 0.16 -16.09 -50.32
N MET A 346 0.97 -16.59 -49.39
CA MET A 346 1.00 -18.01 -49.02
C MET A 346 -0.35 -18.48 -48.48
N VAL A 347 -0.94 -17.74 -47.54
CA VAL A 347 -2.22 -18.13 -46.93
C VAL A 347 -3.36 -18.03 -47.96
N THR A 348 -3.48 -16.91 -48.65
CA THR A 348 -4.56 -16.66 -49.62
C THR A 348 -4.41 -17.47 -50.91
N GLY A 349 -3.20 -17.89 -51.27
CA GLY A 349 -2.93 -18.76 -52.41
C GLY A 349 -3.47 -20.18 -52.24
N GLY A 350 -3.83 -20.58 -51.02
CA GLY A 350 -4.52 -21.84 -50.75
C GLY A 350 -3.72 -23.09 -51.12
N GLY A 351 -2.38 -23.03 -51.07
CA GLY A 351 -1.48 -24.11 -51.50
C GLY A 351 -0.98 -24.01 -52.94
N ASN A 352 -1.29 -22.93 -53.68
CA ASN A 352 -0.75 -22.69 -55.03
C ASN A 352 0.42 -21.68 -55.03
N PHE A 353 0.72 -21.09 -53.88
CA PHE A 353 1.80 -20.12 -53.76
C PHE A 353 3.13 -20.88 -53.64
N ASN A 354 4.15 -20.46 -54.40
CA ASN A 354 5.46 -21.10 -54.29
C ASN A 354 6.17 -20.66 -53.00
N ILE A 355 6.03 -21.44 -51.92
CA ILE A 355 6.60 -21.11 -50.61
C ILE A 355 8.14 -21.10 -50.61
N GLY A 356 8.78 -21.75 -51.58
CA GLY A 356 10.22 -21.66 -51.82
C GLY A 356 10.72 -20.24 -52.08
N SER A 357 9.83 -19.31 -52.48
CA SER A 357 10.16 -17.91 -52.73
C SER A 357 10.22 -17.03 -51.46
N LEU A 358 9.62 -17.45 -50.34
CA LEU A 358 9.51 -16.65 -49.11
C LEU A 358 10.84 -16.09 -48.58
N PRO A 359 11.97 -16.83 -48.60
CA PRO A 359 13.26 -16.27 -48.21
C PRO A 359 13.67 -15.00 -48.96
N GLY A 360 13.19 -14.83 -50.20
CA GLY A 360 13.45 -13.65 -51.03
C GLY A 360 12.62 -12.42 -50.63
N TYR A 361 11.50 -12.60 -49.95
CA TYR A 361 10.68 -11.49 -49.44
C TYR A 361 11.29 -10.83 -48.21
N GLN A 362 12.06 -11.57 -47.42
CA GLN A 362 12.64 -11.06 -46.18
C GLN A 362 13.70 -9.98 -46.44
N GLN A 363 13.64 -8.84 -45.75
CA GLN A 363 14.61 -7.72 -45.89
C GLN A 363 16.06 -8.13 -45.63
N ASP A 364 17.12 -7.53 -46.19
CA ASP A 364 18.51 -8.01 -45.98
C ASP A 364 19.14 -7.51 -44.67
N GLN A 365 18.81 -6.30 -44.25
CA GLN A 365 19.34 -5.67 -43.04
C GLN A 365 18.63 -6.21 -41.78
N ARG A 366 18.94 -7.45 -41.38
CA ARG A 366 18.23 -8.16 -40.29
C ARG A 366 18.93 -8.16 -38.95
N VAL A 367 20.26 -8.22 -38.98
CA VAL A 367 21.11 -8.48 -37.82
C VAL A 367 22.25 -7.49 -37.79
N ALA A 368 22.46 -6.87 -36.64
CA ALA A 368 23.64 -6.06 -36.38
C ALA A 368 24.72 -6.91 -35.70
N GLN A 369 25.97 -6.76 -36.15
CA GLN A 369 27.11 -7.41 -35.53
C GLN A 369 27.90 -6.39 -34.71
N TYR A 370 28.10 -6.68 -33.41
CA TYR A 370 28.89 -5.85 -32.51
C TYR A 370 30.12 -6.61 -32.01
N GLY A 371 31.25 -5.91 -31.86
CA GLY A 371 32.52 -6.49 -31.38
C GLY A 371 33.35 -7.16 -32.47
N SER A 372 34.47 -7.77 -32.07
CA SER A 372 35.42 -8.45 -32.97
C SER A 372 35.99 -9.73 -32.34
N GLY A 373 36.53 -10.63 -33.17
CA GLY A 373 37.13 -11.89 -32.71
C GLY A 373 36.13 -12.81 -32.00
N ASN A 374 36.50 -13.33 -30.83
CA ASN A 374 35.66 -14.25 -30.04
C ASN A 374 34.59 -13.54 -29.19
N SER A 375 34.46 -12.21 -29.27
CA SER A 375 33.50 -11.40 -28.50
C SER A 375 32.39 -10.79 -29.36
N ILE A 376 32.08 -11.44 -30.50
CA ILE A 376 31.03 -10.97 -31.41
C ILE A 376 29.65 -11.19 -30.78
N SER A 377 28.81 -10.17 -30.84
CA SER A 377 27.39 -10.24 -30.51
C SER A 377 26.53 -10.03 -31.75
N TYR A 378 25.57 -10.93 -31.97
CA TYR A 378 24.57 -10.82 -33.04
C TYR A 378 23.27 -10.28 -32.45
N VAL A 379 22.81 -9.13 -32.93
CA VAL A 379 21.58 -8.50 -32.43
C VAL A 379 20.56 -8.44 -33.55
N HIS A 380 19.46 -9.19 -33.41
CA HIS A 380 18.35 -9.13 -34.36
C HIS A 380 17.65 -7.77 -34.27
N ARG A 381 17.47 -7.11 -35.42
CA ARG A 381 16.95 -5.74 -35.53
C ARG A 381 15.54 -5.67 -36.10
N THR A 382 15.11 -6.69 -36.82
CA THR A 382 13.85 -6.67 -37.56
C THR A 382 12.78 -7.52 -36.88
N ALA A 383 11.53 -7.30 -37.26
CA ALA A 383 10.37 -8.00 -36.72
C ALA A 383 9.55 -8.70 -37.82
N PRO A 384 9.84 -9.98 -38.13
CA PRO A 384 8.93 -10.85 -38.87
C PRO A 384 7.58 -10.96 -38.14
N PHE A 385 6.48 -10.72 -38.84
CA PHE A 385 5.13 -10.72 -38.24
C PHE A 385 4.07 -11.20 -39.23
N VAL A 386 2.91 -11.62 -38.71
CA VAL A 386 1.77 -12.12 -39.51
C VAL A 386 0.66 -11.08 -39.55
N ASN A 387 0.14 -10.68 -38.40
CA ASN A 387 -0.84 -9.60 -38.26
C ASN A 387 -0.37 -8.55 -37.23
N ASN A 388 -0.98 -7.38 -37.28
CA ASN A 388 -0.90 -6.34 -36.26
C ASN A 388 -2.28 -5.63 -36.14
N HIS A 389 -2.35 -4.51 -35.42
CA HIS A 389 -3.61 -3.78 -35.21
C HIS A 389 -4.15 -3.04 -36.45
N ASP A 390 -3.31 -2.77 -37.44
CA ASP A 390 -3.70 -2.08 -38.67
C ASP A 390 -4.06 -3.04 -39.79
N THR A 391 -3.44 -4.21 -39.81
CA THR A 391 -3.76 -5.24 -40.81
C THR A 391 -4.90 -6.13 -40.37
N PHE A 392 -5.27 -6.13 -39.09
CA PHE A 392 -6.33 -6.98 -38.54
C PHE A 392 -7.50 -6.13 -38.02
N ARG A 393 -8.56 -6.01 -38.83
CA ARG A 393 -9.68 -5.10 -38.57
C ARG A 393 -11.03 -5.83 -38.62
N PRO A 394 -11.38 -6.65 -37.63
CA PRO A 394 -12.59 -7.45 -37.67
C PRO A 394 -13.85 -6.57 -37.53
N GLN A 395 -14.95 -7.04 -38.12
CA GLN A 395 -16.31 -6.66 -37.74
C GLN A 395 -16.76 -7.56 -36.60
N LEU A 396 -17.46 -6.98 -35.62
CA LEU A 396 -17.79 -7.65 -34.37
C LEU A 396 -19.31 -7.69 -34.16
N ASP A 397 -19.83 -8.84 -33.70
CA ASP A 397 -21.16 -8.91 -33.11
C ASP A 397 -21.19 -8.28 -31.69
N ALA A 398 -22.37 -8.25 -31.06
CA ALA A 398 -22.54 -7.68 -29.71
C ALA A 398 -21.72 -8.39 -28.62
N ASN A 399 -21.31 -9.65 -28.84
CA ASN A 399 -20.48 -10.43 -27.91
C ASN A 399 -18.98 -10.35 -28.26
N GLY A 400 -18.63 -9.65 -29.34
CA GLY A 400 -17.28 -9.49 -29.84
C GLY A 400 -16.76 -10.67 -30.68
N ASN A 401 -17.65 -11.52 -31.22
CA ASN A 401 -17.25 -12.54 -32.20
C ASN A 401 -17.02 -11.90 -33.57
N TYR A 402 -16.12 -12.48 -34.36
CA TYR A 402 -15.86 -11.99 -35.72
C TYR A 402 -17.00 -12.36 -36.66
N THR A 403 -17.54 -11.37 -37.37
CA THR A 403 -18.61 -11.57 -38.37
C THR A 403 -18.17 -11.18 -39.78
N GLY A 404 -16.98 -10.62 -39.93
CA GLY A 404 -16.45 -10.10 -41.18
C GLY A 404 -15.22 -9.23 -40.94
N TRP A 405 -14.85 -8.43 -41.94
CA TRP A 405 -13.63 -7.62 -41.94
C TRP A 405 -13.90 -6.21 -42.47
N ASN A 406 -13.31 -5.21 -41.82
CA ASN A 406 -13.34 -3.80 -42.21
C ASN A 406 -12.16 -3.49 -43.14
N THR A 407 -12.18 -4.06 -44.35
CA THR A 407 -11.07 -3.96 -45.31
C THR A 407 -10.70 -2.52 -45.67
N GLY A 408 -11.65 -1.58 -45.65
CA GLY A 408 -11.39 -0.15 -45.87
C GLY A 408 -10.63 0.55 -44.73
N SER A 409 -10.44 -0.11 -43.58
CA SER A 409 -9.64 0.36 -42.45
C SER A 409 -8.34 -0.42 -42.30
N GLU A 410 -8.05 -1.37 -43.20
CA GLU A 410 -6.83 -2.17 -43.18
C GLU A 410 -5.71 -1.45 -43.91
N LEU A 411 -4.54 -1.35 -43.27
CA LEU A 411 -3.33 -0.84 -43.92
C LEU A 411 -2.81 -1.81 -45.00
N ALA A 412 -2.98 -3.10 -44.75
CA ALA A 412 -2.76 -4.18 -45.71
C ALA A 412 -3.71 -5.33 -45.38
N PRO A 413 -4.11 -6.17 -46.37
CA PRO A 413 -5.09 -7.23 -46.16
C PRO A 413 -4.75 -8.14 -44.97
N HIS A 414 -5.75 -8.47 -44.14
CA HIS A 414 -5.59 -9.37 -43.00
C HIS A 414 -5.24 -10.81 -43.41
N ILE A 415 -4.59 -11.53 -42.50
CA ILE A 415 -4.51 -12.99 -42.55
C ILE A 415 -5.54 -13.54 -41.56
N ASP A 416 -6.51 -14.33 -42.03
CA ASP A 416 -7.58 -14.87 -41.19
C ASP A 416 -7.00 -15.82 -40.11
N PRO A 417 -7.27 -15.59 -38.82
CA PRO A 417 -6.68 -16.37 -37.74
C PRO A 417 -7.36 -17.73 -37.53
N PHE A 418 -8.38 -18.05 -38.33
CA PHE A 418 -9.01 -19.37 -38.42
C PHE A 418 -8.58 -20.13 -39.68
N ASP A 419 -7.80 -19.52 -40.59
CA ASP A 419 -7.22 -20.25 -41.71
C ASP A 419 -6.26 -21.34 -41.22
N ALA A 420 -6.33 -22.50 -41.87
CA ALA A 420 -5.52 -23.66 -41.55
C ALA A 420 -4.00 -23.43 -41.70
N ARG A 421 -3.60 -22.44 -42.49
CA ARG A 421 -2.19 -22.07 -42.77
C ARG A 421 -1.59 -21.05 -41.82
N LEU A 422 -2.36 -20.56 -40.83
CA LEU A 422 -1.85 -19.57 -39.87
C LEU A 422 -0.58 -20.07 -39.15
N SER A 423 -0.59 -21.33 -38.72
CA SER A 423 0.55 -21.99 -38.07
C SER A 423 1.77 -22.07 -38.98
N ALA A 424 1.59 -22.36 -40.27
CA ALA A 424 2.67 -22.36 -41.27
C ALA A 424 3.26 -20.95 -41.43
N ALA A 425 2.42 -19.90 -41.46
CA ALA A 425 2.89 -18.51 -41.55
C ALA A 425 3.75 -18.12 -40.34
N TYR A 426 3.31 -18.49 -39.14
CA TYR A 426 4.11 -18.31 -37.93
C TYR A 426 5.37 -19.18 -37.94
N ALA A 427 5.33 -20.42 -38.42
CA ALA A 427 6.52 -21.27 -38.53
C ALA A 427 7.61 -20.60 -39.40
N VAL A 428 7.22 -19.94 -40.50
CA VAL A 428 8.15 -19.14 -41.32
C VAL A 428 8.72 -17.97 -40.52
N ALA A 429 7.88 -17.15 -39.88
CA ALA A 429 8.33 -16.01 -39.06
C ALA A 429 9.31 -16.42 -37.95
N PHE A 430 9.10 -17.61 -37.36
CA PHE A 430 9.97 -18.19 -36.35
C PHE A 430 11.27 -18.80 -36.92
N ALA A 431 11.27 -19.27 -38.17
CA ALA A 431 12.43 -19.88 -38.80
C ALA A 431 13.44 -18.86 -39.35
N VAL A 432 12.97 -17.76 -39.95
CA VAL A 432 13.83 -16.74 -40.59
C VAL A 432 14.60 -15.87 -39.59
N ASP A 433 15.54 -15.01 -39.98
CA ASP A 433 16.18 -14.09 -39.01
C ASP A 433 15.27 -12.95 -38.53
N GLY A 434 15.53 -12.41 -37.34
CA GLY A 434 14.74 -11.34 -36.73
C GLY A 434 14.10 -11.78 -35.42
N ASN A 435 13.44 -10.85 -34.75
CA ASN A 435 12.65 -11.09 -33.54
C ASN A 435 11.20 -11.34 -33.97
N PRO A 436 10.70 -12.60 -33.98
CA PRO A 436 9.32 -12.85 -34.39
C PRO A 436 8.34 -12.08 -33.49
N GLN A 437 7.43 -11.35 -34.12
CA GLN A 437 6.28 -10.75 -33.46
C GLN A 437 5.06 -11.67 -33.58
N ILE A 438 4.39 -11.88 -32.45
CA ILE A 438 3.07 -12.48 -32.36
C ILE A 438 2.04 -11.38 -32.09
N PHE A 439 0.89 -11.49 -32.73
CA PHE A 439 -0.26 -10.62 -32.47
C PHE A 439 -1.19 -11.21 -31.40
N PHE A 440 -1.76 -10.35 -30.55
CA PHE A 440 -2.63 -10.78 -29.45
C PHE A 440 -3.80 -11.66 -29.93
N GLU A 441 -4.53 -11.25 -30.97
CA GLU A 441 -5.71 -11.98 -31.45
C GLU A 441 -5.38 -13.25 -32.24
N ASP A 442 -4.12 -13.38 -32.70
CA ASP A 442 -3.62 -14.62 -33.30
C ASP A 442 -3.21 -15.62 -32.20
N LEU A 443 -2.58 -15.17 -31.11
CA LEU A 443 -2.21 -16.04 -29.99
C LEU A 443 -3.44 -16.49 -29.20
N PHE A 444 -4.29 -15.53 -28.82
CA PHE A 444 -5.47 -15.75 -28.01
C PHE A 444 -6.72 -15.72 -28.88
N ASN A 445 -7.56 -16.75 -28.77
CA ASN A 445 -8.81 -16.79 -29.52
C ASN A 445 -9.86 -15.90 -28.83
N LEU A 446 -10.01 -14.67 -29.33
CA LEU A 446 -11.07 -13.74 -28.93
C LEU A 446 -12.28 -13.79 -29.85
N GLY A 447 -12.09 -14.08 -31.14
CA GLY A 447 -13.11 -13.96 -32.17
C GLY A 447 -14.19 -15.03 -32.22
N GLY A 448 -14.10 -16.07 -31.39
CA GLY A 448 -15.07 -17.17 -31.38
C GLY A 448 -15.57 -17.60 -30.00
N THR A 449 -15.26 -16.84 -28.95
CA THR A 449 -15.59 -17.23 -27.56
C THR A 449 -16.82 -16.52 -26.99
N GLY A 450 -17.27 -15.43 -27.61
CA GLY A 450 -18.26 -14.52 -27.03
C GLY A 450 -17.78 -13.79 -25.77
N LYS A 451 -16.46 -13.79 -25.50
CA LYS A 451 -15.85 -13.26 -24.28
C LYS A 451 -14.87 -12.10 -24.53
N ARG A 452 -14.85 -11.51 -25.73
CA ARG A 452 -13.92 -10.40 -26.08
C ARG A 452 -13.83 -9.33 -25.00
N TYR A 453 -14.97 -8.90 -24.48
CA TYR A 453 -15.03 -7.80 -23.51
C TYR A 453 -15.01 -8.23 -22.04
N SER A 454 -15.22 -9.51 -21.72
CA SER A 454 -15.47 -9.95 -20.33
C SER A 454 -14.57 -11.09 -19.84
N HIS A 455 -13.64 -11.57 -20.67
CA HIS A 455 -12.68 -12.59 -20.26
C HIS A 455 -11.77 -12.11 -19.13
N LEU A 456 -11.34 -13.04 -18.28
CA LEU A 456 -10.30 -12.79 -17.28
C LEU A 456 -8.93 -13.19 -17.86
N PRO A 457 -7.88 -12.35 -17.73
CA PRO A 457 -6.56 -12.65 -18.28
C PRO A 457 -5.95 -13.93 -17.69
N SER A 458 -6.31 -14.31 -16.46
CA SER A 458 -5.85 -15.55 -15.82
C SER A 458 -6.62 -16.81 -16.26
N SER A 459 -7.76 -16.67 -16.95
CA SER A 459 -8.63 -17.79 -17.33
C SER A 459 -8.22 -18.38 -18.68
N SER A 460 -7.75 -19.63 -18.68
CA SER A 460 -7.46 -20.38 -19.92
C SER A 460 -8.72 -20.79 -20.68
N THR A 461 -9.88 -20.76 -20.02
CA THR A 461 -11.18 -21.06 -20.64
C THR A 461 -11.78 -19.83 -21.32
N ASP A 462 -11.75 -18.66 -20.66
CA ASP A 462 -12.29 -17.43 -21.26
C ASP A 462 -11.35 -16.82 -22.31
N LEU A 463 -10.04 -17.03 -22.14
CA LEU A 463 -8.99 -16.56 -23.02
C LEU A 463 -8.09 -17.73 -23.46
N PRO A 464 -8.59 -18.65 -24.30
CA PRO A 464 -7.83 -19.79 -24.77
C PRO A 464 -6.76 -19.39 -25.78
N VAL A 465 -5.70 -20.19 -25.87
CA VAL A 465 -4.55 -19.97 -26.78
C VAL A 465 -4.57 -20.97 -27.94
N ARG A 466 -4.00 -20.58 -29.09
CA ARG A 466 -3.78 -21.52 -30.21
C ARG A 466 -2.55 -22.39 -29.93
N ASP A 467 -2.74 -23.70 -29.86
CA ASP A 467 -1.69 -24.66 -29.43
C ASP A 467 -0.46 -24.66 -30.36
N ASP A 468 -0.65 -24.50 -31.68
CA ASP A 468 0.46 -24.42 -32.64
C ASP A 468 1.42 -23.25 -32.37
N LEU A 469 0.88 -22.08 -32.02
CA LEU A 469 1.70 -20.91 -31.69
C LEU A 469 2.45 -21.11 -30.37
N VAL A 470 1.81 -21.73 -29.37
CA VAL A 470 2.44 -22.07 -28.09
C VAL A 470 3.55 -23.11 -28.28
N ASN A 471 3.36 -24.08 -29.17
CA ASN A 471 4.40 -25.04 -29.50
C ASN A 471 5.58 -24.41 -30.28
N LEU A 472 5.31 -23.52 -31.25
CA LEU A 472 6.36 -22.78 -31.95
C LEU A 472 7.16 -21.88 -31.00
N LEU A 473 6.49 -21.21 -30.06
CA LEU A 473 7.12 -20.48 -28.95
C LEU A 473 8.03 -21.40 -28.12
N TRP A 474 7.50 -22.56 -27.70
CA TRP A 474 8.27 -23.54 -26.96
C TRP A 474 9.50 -24.01 -27.75
N CYS A 475 9.35 -24.29 -29.04
CA CYS A 475 10.43 -24.69 -29.93
C CYS A 475 11.47 -23.58 -30.07
N HIS A 476 11.05 -22.32 -30.23
CA HIS A 476 11.94 -21.17 -30.27
C HIS A 476 12.87 -21.14 -29.06
N GLN A 477 12.26 -21.19 -27.89
CA GLN A 477 12.95 -20.96 -26.63
C GLN A 477 13.84 -22.15 -26.25
N ASN A 478 13.31 -23.37 -26.30
CA ASN A 478 14.00 -24.56 -25.79
C ASN A 478 14.95 -25.19 -26.81
N LEU A 479 14.75 -24.94 -28.12
CA LEU A 479 15.67 -25.39 -29.16
C LEU A 479 16.68 -24.30 -29.55
N HIS A 480 16.55 -23.11 -28.97
CA HIS A 480 17.44 -21.97 -29.22
C HIS A 480 17.57 -21.61 -30.70
N LEU A 481 16.43 -21.53 -31.40
CA LEU A 481 16.39 -21.40 -32.86
C LEU A 481 17.30 -20.27 -33.36
N LYS A 482 17.25 -19.09 -32.75
CA LYS A 482 18.01 -17.94 -33.24
C LYS A 482 19.52 -17.98 -32.95
N ASP A 483 19.99 -18.92 -32.13
CA ASP A 483 21.43 -19.08 -31.87
C ASP A 483 22.17 -19.75 -33.04
N GLY A 484 21.44 -20.51 -33.87
CA GLY A 484 21.97 -21.11 -35.08
C GLY A 484 21.90 -20.14 -36.27
N ALA A 485 22.87 -20.26 -37.18
CA ALA A 485 22.85 -19.53 -38.45
C ALA A 485 21.61 -19.91 -39.27
N TYR A 486 20.96 -18.92 -39.88
CA TYR A 486 19.83 -19.10 -40.80
C TYR A 486 20.30 -19.70 -42.13
N ARG A 487 19.80 -20.89 -42.48
CA ARG A 487 20.14 -21.59 -43.73
C ARG A 487 18.88 -22.10 -44.42
N VAL A 488 18.67 -21.69 -45.67
CA VAL A 488 17.62 -22.26 -46.51
C VAL A 488 18.14 -23.55 -47.13
N ARG A 489 17.50 -24.68 -46.81
CA ARG A 489 17.95 -26.03 -47.20
C ARG A 489 17.18 -26.63 -48.37
N ALA A 490 15.91 -26.26 -48.53
CA ALA A 490 15.11 -26.63 -49.69
C ALA A 490 14.10 -25.54 -50.02
N GLN A 491 13.88 -25.31 -51.32
CA GLN A 491 12.88 -24.38 -51.86
C GLN A 491 12.09 -25.13 -52.93
N GLN A 492 10.87 -25.53 -52.60
CA GLN A 492 9.93 -26.18 -53.52
C GLN A 492 8.59 -25.44 -53.50
N GLY A 493 7.69 -25.80 -54.42
CA GLY A 493 6.36 -25.21 -54.53
C GLY A 493 5.62 -25.20 -53.20
N ASP A 494 5.52 -26.37 -52.56
CA ASP A 494 4.72 -26.57 -51.34
C ASP A 494 5.58 -26.97 -50.12
N HIS A 495 6.92 -27.02 -50.25
CA HIS A 495 7.81 -27.41 -49.15
C HIS A 495 9.03 -26.49 -49.04
N LEU A 496 9.09 -25.74 -47.94
CA LEU A 496 10.21 -24.90 -47.56
C LEU A 496 10.88 -25.53 -46.34
N VAL A 497 12.20 -25.73 -46.40
CA VAL A 497 12.98 -26.28 -45.28
C VAL A 497 14.05 -25.28 -44.88
N ILE A 498 13.99 -24.81 -43.64
CA ILE A 498 14.95 -23.87 -43.06
C ILE A 498 15.67 -24.55 -41.90
N GLU A 499 16.99 -24.52 -41.90
CA GLU A 499 17.80 -24.95 -40.77
C GLU A 499 18.33 -23.75 -39.98
N ARG A 500 18.28 -23.87 -38.65
CA ARG A 500 19.00 -23.03 -37.70
C ARG A 500 20.25 -23.79 -37.27
N SER A 501 21.32 -23.72 -38.07
CA SER A 501 22.55 -24.54 -38.00
C SER A 501 22.77 -25.33 -36.69
N ALA A 502 22.59 -26.66 -36.75
CA ALA A 502 22.75 -27.60 -35.63
C ALA A 502 21.87 -27.34 -34.37
N LYS A 503 20.87 -26.46 -34.45
CA LYS A 503 19.84 -26.24 -33.42
C LYS A 503 18.54 -26.95 -33.78
N ALA A 504 17.97 -26.64 -34.95
CA ALA A 504 16.77 -27.29 -35.46
C ALA A 504 16.62 -27.15 -36.98
N ILE A 505 15.80 -28.00 -37.58
CA ILE A 505 15.32 -27.93 -38.96
C ILE A 505 13.81 -27.75 -38.93
N ILE A 506 13.32 -26.67 -39.51
CA ILE A 506 11.90 -26.34 -39.59
C ILE A 506 11.43 -26.64 -41.01
N GLY A 507 10.50 -27.58 -41.15
CA GLY A 507 9.79 -27.82 -42.39
C GLY A 507 8.46 -27.05 -42.38
N ILE A 508 8.14 -26.38 -43.49
CA ILE A 508 6.90 -25.63 -43.70
C ILE A 508 6.20 -26.16 -44.94
N ASN A 509 4.89 -26.41 -44.83
CA ASN A 509 4.03 -26.93 -45.87
C ASN A 509 2.73 -26.13 -45.93
N ASP A 510 2.39 -25.56 -47.07
CA ASP A 510 1.13 -24.83 -47.30
C ASP A 510 0.08 -25.67 -48.05
N SER A 511 0.37 -26.92 -48.40
CA SER A 511 -0.62 -27.84 -48.96
C SER A 511 -1.71 -28.15 -47.93
N TYR A 512 -2.98 -28.16 -48.37
CA TYR A 512 -4.11 -28.39 -47.46
C TYR A 512 -4.18 -29.84 -46.98
N ASP A 513 -3.97 -30.83 -47.87
CA ASP A 513 -4.18 -32.26 -47.61
C ASP A 513 -2.95 -33.14 -47.88
N THR A 514 -1.88 -32.62 -48.49
CA THR A 514 -0.73 -33.43 -48.90
C THR A 514 0.45 -33.27 -47.95
N TRP A 515 1.01 -34.38 -47.46
CA TRP A 515 2.28 -34.41 -46.75
C TRP A 515 3.44 -34.10 -47.69
N GLN A 516 4.41 -33.33 -47.21
CA GLN A 516 5.61 -32.99 -47.97
C GLN A 516 6.85 -33.62 -47.35
N GLU A 517 7.71 -34.19 -48.19
CA GLU A 517 8.93 -34.86 -47.78
C GLU A 517 10.13 -34.39 -48.63
N THR A 518 11.22 -33.99 -47.99
CA THR A 518 12.46 -33.59 -48.68
C THR A 518 13.68 -34.06 -47.91
N TYR A 519 14.68 -34.58 -48.63
CA TYR A 519 16.02 -34.84 -48.08
C TYR A 519 16.87 -33.57 -48.19
N VAL A 520 17.51 -33.18 -47.09
CA VAL A 520 18.38 -31.99 -47.02
C VAL A 520 19.71 -32.32 -46.37
N ASP A 521 20.77 -31.65 -46.83
CA ASP A 521 22.05 -31.65 -46.13
C ASP A 521 21.93 -30.87 -44.82
N SER A 522 22.30 -31.47 -43.70
CA SER A 522 22.20 -30.86 -42.39
C SER A 522 23.56 -30.55 -41.75
N ASP A 523 23.62 -29.59 -40.83
CA ASP A 523 24.84 -29.32 -40.05
C ASP A 523 24.99 -30.22 -38.82
N PHE A 524 24.02 -31.11 -38.56
CA PHE A 524 24.11 -32.04 -37.45
C PHE A 524 25.21 -33.09 -37.68
N ALA A 525 25.90 -33.47 -36.62
CA ALA A 525 26.92 -34.50 -36.68
C ALA A 525 26.29 -35.88 -36.98
N PRO A 526 26.96 -36.75 -37.75
CA PRO A 526 26.53 -38.14 -37.92
C PRO A 526 26.30 -38.84 -36.57
N GLY A 527 25.26 -39.67 -36.49
CA GLY A 527 24.82 -40.34 -35.26
C GLY A 527 23.96 -39.47 -34.33
N THR A 528 23.76 -38.17 -34.63
CA THR A 528 22.79 -37.35 -33.88
C THR A 528 21.38 -37.91 -34.10
N ARG A 529 20.62 -38.13 -33.03
CA ARG A 529 19.22 -38.55 -33.13
C ARG A 529 18.32 -37.32 -33.10
N LEU A 530 17.57 -37.09 -34.18
CA LEU A 530 16.63 -35.98 -34.32
C LEU A 530 15.19 -36.45 -34.03
N VAL A 531 14.40 -35.59 -33.40
CA VAL A 531 12.98 -35.78 -33.12
C VAL A 531 12.22 -34.53 -33.56
N ASP A 532 11.00 -34.71 -34.05
CA ASP A 532 10.08 -33.62 -34.37
C ASP A 532 9.37 -33.11 -33.10
N TYR A 533 9.80 -31.95 -32.60
CA TYR A 533 9.22 -31.28 -31.43
C TYR A 533 7.90 -30.55 -31.70
N SER A 534 7.44 -30.48 -32.96
CA SER A 534 6.03 -30.19 -33.21
C SER A 534 5.15 -31.35 -32.76
N GLY A 535 5.68 -32.58 -32.78
CA GLY A 535 4.94 -33.80 -32.50
C GLY A 535 4.07 -34.29 -33.66
N ALA A 536 4.08 -33.62 -34.82
CA ALA A 536 3.33 -34.05 -36.00
C ALA A 536 3.72 -35.45 -36.48
N ASN A 537 5.01 -35.79 -36.36
CA ASN A 537 5.58 -37.09 -36.73
C ASN A 537 5.64 -38.11 -35.56
N GLY A 538 4.96 -37.83 -34.44
CA GLY A 538 4.88 -38.73 -33.29
C GLY A 538 6.24 -38.96 -32.61
N SER A 539 6.51 -40.21 -32.21
CA SER A 539 7.76 -40.58 -31.52
C SER A 539 8.88 -41.03 -32.48
N TYR A 540 8.77 -40.72 -33.77
CA TYR A 540 9.78 -41.12 -34.75
C TYR A 540 11.11 -40.42 -34.47
N GLU A 541 12.20 -41.17 -34.58
CA GLU A 541 13.56 -40.67 -34.39
C GLU A 541 14.37 -40.89 -35.67
N TYR A 542 15.00 -39.82 -36.17
CA TYR A 542 15.87 -39.89 -37.34
C TYR A 542 17.33 -39.83 -36.90
N GLU A 543 18.10 -40.89 -37.13
CA GLU A 543 19.55 -40.87 -36.89
C GLU A 543 20.26 -40.25 -38.10
N VAL A 544 21.03 -39.19 -37.89
CA VAL A 544 21.75 -38.48 -38.95
C VAL A 544 22.82 -39.41 -39.55
N PRO A 545 22.75 -39.75 -40.85
CA PRO A 545 23.69 -40.68 -41.50
C PRO A 545 25.08 -40.04 -41.69
N GLN A 546 26.05 -40.85 -42.14
CA GLN A 546 27.44 -40.40 -42.38
C GLN A 546 27.54 -39.29 -43.42
N ASP A 547 26.66 -39.30 -44.43
CA ASP A 547 26.56 -38.24 -45.44
C ASP A 547 25.73 -37.02 -44.99
N ARG A 548 25.25 -37.02 -43.72
CA ARG A 548 24.49 -35.94 -43.07
C ARG A 548 23.17 -35.54 -43.73
N ARG A 549 22.68 -36.34 -44.69
CA ARG A 549 21.39 -36.10 -45.34
C ARG A 549 20.23 -36.54 -44.44
N VAL A 550 19.39 -35.58 -44.07
CA VAL A 550 18.25 -35.78 -43.18
C VAL A 550 16.96 -35.67 -43.97
N ARG A 551 16.04 -36.59 -43.73
CA ARG A 551 14.69 -36.56 -44.28
C ARG A 551 13.78 -35.72 -43.40
N ILE A 552 13.20 -34.68 -43.97
CA ILE A 552 12.25 -33.78 -43.30
C ILE A 552 10.86 -34.07 -43.83
N ASN A 553 9.98 -34.52 -42.95
CA ASN A 553 8.58 -34.82 -43.25
C ASN A 553 7.68 -33.82 -42.54
N THR A 554 6.84 -33.12 -43.30
CA THR A 554 6.04 -31.97 -42.83
C THR A 554 4.55 -32.21 -43.12
N PRO A 555 3.67 -32.10 -42.11
CA PRO A 555 2.25 -32.39 -42.24
C PRO A 555 1.53 -31.37 -43.14
N PRO A 556 0.38 -31.75 -43.72
CA PRO A 556 -0.53 -30.82 -44.37
C PRO A 556 -1.22 -29.87 -43.36
N CYS A 557 -1.90 -28.85 -43.87
CA CYS A 557 -2.58 -27.84 -43.03
C CYS A 557 -3.93 -28.30 -42.45
N ASN A 558 -4.57 -29.35 -42.95
CA ASN A 558 -5.91 -29.80 -42.53
C ASN A 558 -6.04 -30.28 -41.06
N GLY A 559 -4.95 -30.35 -40.29
CA GLY A 559 -4.96 -30.78 -38.89
C GLY A 559 -5.11 -32.29 -38.70
N SER A 560 -4.91 -33.09 -39.75
CA SER A 560 -4.95 -34.56 -39.69
C SER A 560 -3.74 -35.19 -38.98
N ALA A 561 -2.67 -34.42 -38.75
CA ALA A 561 -1.47 -34.89 -38.06
C ALA A 561 -1.72 -35.06 -36.55
N LEU A 562 -0.80 -35.78 -35.89
CA LEU A 562 -0.84 -35.97 -34.44
C LEU A 562 -0.86 -34.61 -33.71
N ASN A 563 -1.60 -34.56 -32.60
CA ASN A 563 -1.89 -33.34 -31.83
C ASN A 563 -2.60 -32.23 -32.63
N GLY A 564 -3.15 -32.52 -33.80
CA GLY A 564 -3.85 -31.55 -34.64
C GLY A 564 -2.94 -30.56 -35.36
N ARG A 565 -1.62 -30.84 -35.46
CA ARG A 565 -0.61 -29.96 -36.08
C ARG A 565 -0.92 -29.67 -37.54
N ARG A 566 -0.61 -28.44 -37.98
CA ARG A 566 -0.98 -27.92 -39.29
C ARG A 566 0.22 -27.29 -40.00
N GLY A 567 0.69 -27.88 -41.09
CA GLY A 567 1.61 -27.23 -42.02
C GLY A 567 3.05 -26.97 -41.54
N TYR A 568 3.49 -27.54 -40.40
CA TYR A 568 4.87 -27.39 -39.94
C TYR A 568 5.41 -28.61 -39.18
N SER A 569 6.73 -28.77 -39.19
CA SER A 569 7.49 -29.72 -38.35
C SER A 569 8.78 -29.08 -37.83
N VAL A 570 9.28 -29.49 -36.67
CA VAL A 570 10.48 -28.91 -36.05
C VAL A 570 11.42 -30.01 -35.55
N TRP A 571 12.40 -30.38 -36.36
CA TRP A 571 13.34 -31.46 -36.08
C TRP A 571 14.57 -30.95 -35.35
N ALA A 572 14.85 -31.48 -34.15
CA ALA A 572 16.03 -31.11 -33.36
C ALA A 572 16.60 -32.31 -32.58
N PRO A 573 17.82 -32.24 -32.02
CA PRO A 573 18.41 -33.36 -31.31
C PRO A 573 17.55 -33.81 -30.13
N LYS A 574 17.46 -35.12 -29.92
CA LYS A 574 16.70 -35.70 -28.82
C LYS A 574 17.24 -35.26 -27.46
N GLY A 575 16.33 -35.05 -26.50
CA GLY A 575 16.67 -34.76 -25.11
C GLY A 575 16.84 -33.27 -24.81
N GLN A 576 16.22 -32.38 -25.59
CA GLN A 576 16.15 -30.97 -25.21
C GLN A 576 15.31 -30.81 -23.94
N GLY A 577 15.77 -29.95 -23.04
CA GLY A 577 15.09 -29.65 -21.79
C GLY A 577 13.81 -28.83 -21.99
N SER A 578 13.03 -28.70 -20.92
CA SER A 578 11.76 -27.96 -20.91
C SER A 578 11.82 -26.66 -20.10
N SER A 579 13.02 -26.17 -19.77
CA SER A 579 13.21 -25.02 -18.90
C SER A 579 13.51 -23.76 -19.72
N PHE A 580 12.47 -22.98 -19.99
CA PHE A 580 12.64 -21.59 -20.40
C PHE A 580 13.07 -20.76 -19.18
N SER A 581 14.21 -20.09 -19.29
CA SER A 581 14.68 -19.11 -18.32
C SER A 581 14.86 -17.77 -19.04
N PRO A 582 14.04 -16.76 -18.75
CA PRO A 582 14.21 -15.45 -19.34
C PRO A 582 15.59 -14.87 -19.01
N ALA A 583 16.19 -14.16 -19.97
CA ALA A 583 17.49 -13.52 -19.79
C ALA A 583 17.41 -12.22 -18.97
N ARG A 584 16.23 -11.58 -18.93
CA ARG A 584 16.00 -10.31 -18.26
C ARG A 584 16.01 -10.48 -16.73
N ALA A 585 16.68 -9.55 -16.02
CA ALA A 585 16.64 -9.49 -14.56
C ALA A 585 15.20 -9.30 -14.05
N THR A 586 14.91 -9.64 -12.79
CA THR A 586 13.55 -9.44 -12.22
C THR A 586 13.33 -8.06 -11.61
N THR A 587 14.41 -7.29 -11.44
CA THR A 587 14.37 -5.95 -10.84
C THR A 587 14.01 -4.88 -11.87
N THR A 588 13.33 -3.84 -11.40
CA THR A 588 12.96 -2.65 -12.19
C THR A 588 13.57 -1.42 -11.55
N THR A 589 14.04 -0.48 -12.38
CA THR A 589 14.49 0.84 -11.94
C THR A 589 13.63 1.90 -12.60
N GLN A 590 13.13 2.84 -11.80
CA GLN A 590 12.31 3.98 -12.22
C GLN A 590 12.84 5.25 -11.57
N GLU A 591 12.87 6.36 -12.32
CA GLU A 591 13.35 7.66 -11.87
C GLU A 591 12.32 8.76 -12.15
N TRP A 592 11.94 9.48 -11.11
CA TRP A 592 11.02 10.61 -11.18
C TRP A 592 11.80 11.91 -11.14
N GLU A 593 11.46 12.80 -12.07
CA GLU A 593 11.89 14.20 -12.05
C GLU A 593 10.88 15.05 -11.27
N MET A 594 11.32 15.65 -10.17
CA MET A 594 10.52 16.56 -9.34
C MET A 594 10.57 17.98 -9.93
N ALA A 595 9.91 18.15 -11.07
CA ALA A 595 9.75 19.42 -11.76
C ALA A 595 8.31 19.92 -11.68
N ASP A 596 8.11 21.23 -11.76
CA ASP A 596 6.78 21.83 -11.78
C ASP A 596 6.00 21.36 -13.01
N ASP A 597 4.87 20.67 -12.79
CA ASP A 597 3.90 20.36 -13.84
C ASP A 597 2.46 20.35 -13.32
N LEU A 598 1.53 19.73 -14.06
CA LEU A 598 0.13 19.68 -13.65
C LEU A 598 -0.17 18.59 -12.63
N GLY A 599 0.71 17.60 -12.53
CA GLY A 599 0.48 16.40 -11.74
C GLY A 599 0.30 16.74 -10.27
N ASP A 600 1.00 17.77 -9.80
CA ASP A 600 1.03 18.21 -8.40
C ASP A 600 0.13 19.43 -8.10
N GLN A 601 -0.66 19.91 -9.07
CA GLN A 601 -1.35 21.19 -8.95
C GLN A 601 -2.86 21.17 -9.18
N ASN A 602 -3.45 20.05 -9.62
CA ASN A 602 -4.90 19.87 -9.75
C ASN A 602 -5.37 18.70 -8.86
N CYS A 603 -6.55 18.84 -8.24
CA CYS A 603 -7.03 17.86 -7.26
C CYS A 603 -7.48 16.53 -7.86
N GLN A 604 -7.77 16.50 -9.15
CA GLN A 604 -8.11 15.29 -9.88
C GLN A 604 -6.86 14.56 -10.40
N SER A 605 -5.70 15.23 -10.44
CA SER A 605 -4.40 14.60 -10.76
C SER A 605 -3.93 13.65 -9.65
N LEU A 606 -2.91 12.82 -9.94
CA LEU A 606 -2.33 11.91 -8.93
C LEU A 606 -1.52 12.64 -7.83
N GLY A 607 -1.26 13.94 -7.96
CA GLY A 607 -0.48 14.72 -7.01
C GLY A 607 1.04 14.52 -7.12
N GLN A 608 1.50 13.83 -8.17
CA GLN A 608 2.90 13.43 -8.36
C GLN A 608 3.73 14.52 -9.05
N GLY A 609 5.01 14.61 -8.69
CA GLY A 609 5.94 15.60 -9.22
C GLY A 609 5.96 16.90 -8.42
N GLY A 610 6.23 18.00 -9.12
CA GLY A 610 6.37 19.33 -8.52
C GLY A 610 7.78 19.62 -8.01
N ARG A 611 8.31 20.80 -8.32
CA ARG A 611 9.54 21.29 -7.66
C ARG A 611 9.26 21.38 -6.16
N LEU A 612 10.30 21.17 -5.36
CA LEU A 612 10.21 21.44 -3.94
C LEU A 612 9.81 22.90 -3.72
N PRO A 613 8.86 23.19 -2.81
CA PRO A 613 8.40 24.55 -2.57
C PRO A 613 9.49 25.40 -1.90
N ASP A 614 9.56 26.67 -2.26
CA ASP A 614 10.43 27.64 -1.60
C ASP A 614 9.98 27.86 -0.15
N ASN A 615 10.95 27.90 0.77
CA ASN A 615 10.73 28.19 2.19
C ASN A 615 9.64 27.31 2.84
N SER A 616 9.64 26.03 2.50
CA SER A 616 8.63 25.10 2.99
C SER A 616 9.16 23.69 3.15
N THR A 617 8.66 22.99 4.17
CA THR A 617 8.92 21.56 4.43
C THR A 617 7.79 20.66 3.95
N ASN A 618 6.82 21.20 3.21
CA ASN A 618 5.73 20.40 2.66
C ASN A 618 6.28 19.24 1.81
N ARG A 619 5.62 18.09 1.92
CA ARG A 619 5.99 16.89 1.18
C ARG A 619 5.40 16.92 -0.22
N ARG A 620 6.26 16.74 -1.21
CA ARG A 620 5.85 16.43 -2.58
C ARG A 620 5.82 14.92 -2.76
N VAL A 621 4.74 14.43 -3.39
CA VAL A 621 4.65 13.02 -3.78
C VAL A 621 5.52 12.84 -5.01
N VAL A 622 6.49 11.94 -4.92
CA VAL A 622 7.34 11.57 -6.04
C VAL A 622 6.56 10.65 -6.99
N GLY A 623 6.03 9.57 -6.44
CA GLY A 623 5.28 8.54 -7.13
C GLY A 623 5.11 7.32 -6.23
N LYS A 624 4.46 6.27 -6.74
CA LYS A 624 4.26 5.01 -6.01
C LYS A 624 4.93 3.85 -6.72
N ILE A 625 5.41 2.89 -5.93
CA ILE A 625 5.99 1.63 -6.41
C ILE A 625 5.24 0.45 -5.80
N TYR A 626 5.09 -0.64 -6.56
CA TYR A 626 4.43 -1.86 -6.08
C TYR A 626 5.48 -2.93 -5.78
N ALA A 627 5.87 -3.05 -4.51
CA ALA A 627 7.02 -3.85 -4.08
C ALA A 627 6.61 -5.20 -3.48
N GLN A 628 7.39 -6.24 -3.74
CA GLN A 628 7.21 -7.57 -3.16
C GLN A 628 7.74 -7.66 -1.72
N ALA A 629 6.99 -8.32 -0.83
CA ALA A 629 7.45 -8.63 0.52
C ALA A 629 8.82 -9.32 0.54
N GLY A 630 9.70 -8.91 1.45
CA GLY A 630 11.01 -9.52 1.64
C GLY A 630 12.05 -9.20 0.56
N GLN A 631 11.69 -8.48 -0.51
CA GLN A 631 12.63 -8.01 -1.53
C GLN A 631 13.11 -6.59 -1.22
N PRO A 632 14.41 -6.27 -1.39
CA PRO A 632 14.90 -4.93 -1.11
C PRO A 632 14.37 -3.91 -2.13
N VAL A 633 13.99 -2.75 -1.62
CA VAL A 633 13.79 -1.51 -2.37
C VAL A 633 15.00 -0.63 -2.11
N SER A 634 15.81 -0.38 -3.14
CA SER A 634 16.87 0.62 -3.09
C SER A 634 16.32 1.94 -3.62
N TYR A 635 16.63 3.05 -2.97
CA TYR A 635 16.21 4.37 -3.40
C TYR A 635 17.36 5.37 -3.32
N GLU A 636 17.37 6.34 -4.22
CA GLU A 636 18.37 7.39 -4.31
C GLU A 636 17.68 8.73 -4.65
N LEU A 637 18.04 9.80 -3.95
CA LEU A 637 17.61 11.16 -4.19
C LEU A 637 18.81 12.00 -4.65
N TYR A 638 18.67 12.74 -5.76
CA TYR A 638 19.67 13.62 -6.32
C TYR A 638 19.12 15.05 -6.42
N PRO A 639 19.62 16.01 -5.64
CA PRO A 639 19.28 17.42 -5.83
C PRO A 639 19.87 17.97 -7.14
N GLU A 640 19.18 18.92 -7.79
CA GLU A 640 19.73 19.68 -8.92
C GLU A 640 20.98 20.47 -8.52
N LEU A 641 21.02 20.98 -7.27
CA LEU A 641 22.15 21.72 -6.71
C LEU A 641 22.75 20.98 -5.50
N PRO A 642 23.56 19.93 -5.72
CA PRO A 642 24.14 19.12 -4.65
C PRO A 642 25.16 19.89 -3.82
N ASN A 643 25.28 19.52 -2.54
CA ASN A 643 26.30 20.01 -1.60
C ASN A 643 26.26 21.52 -1.33
N THR A 644 25.08 22.13 -1.46
CA THR A 644 24.86 23.57 -1.17
C THR A 644 24.54 23.86 0.30
N GLY A 645 24.60 22.85 1.18
CA GLY A 645 24.14 22.96 2.57
C GLY A 645 22.61 22.87 2.74
N ARG A 646 21.88 22.61 1.65
CA ARG A 646 20.41 22.53 1.62
C ARG A 646 19.96 21.07 1.70
N ASP A 647 19.77 20.57 2.92
CA ASP A 647 19.36 19.18 3.14
C ASP A 647 17.97 18.89 2.57
N LEU A 648 17.87 17.80 1.81
CA LEU A 648 16.59 17.22 1.39
C LEU A 648 16.31 15.94 2.17
N THR A 649 15.04 15.68 2.45
CA THR A 649 14.58 14.43 3.08
C THR A 649 13.77 13.62 2.07
N LEU A 650 14.12 12.35 1.89
CA LEU A 650 13.34 11.34 1.18
C LEU A 650 12.70 10.39 2.19
N GLU A 651 11.42 10.10 2.00
CA GLU A 651 10.63 9.21 2.85
C GLU A 651 9.96 8.13 2.01
N VAL A 652 10.01 6.89 2.51
CA VAL A 652 9.21 5.76 2.03
C VAL A 652 8.04 5.60 3.00
N GLN A 653 6.83 5.71 2.49
CA GLN A 653 5.59 5.61 3.26
C GLN A 653 4.69 4.50 2.70
N ASP A 654 3.74 4.02 3.49
CA ASP A 654 2.63 3.21 2.98
C ASP A 654 1.48 4.09 2.44
N LEU A 655 0.34 3.47 2.10
CA LEU A 655 -0.85 4.20 1.61
C LEU A 655 -1.69 4.82 2.75
N GLN A 656 -1.35 4.53 4.00
CA GLN A 656 -1.97 5.07 5.20
C GLN A 656 -1.27 6.35 5.67
N GLY A 657 -0.06 6.61 5.16
CA GLY A 657 0.76 7.78 5.46
C GLY A 657 1.80 7.53 6.55
N ASP A 658 1.98 6.28 6.96
CA ASP A 658 2.99 5.91 7.96
C ASP A 658 4.38 5.94 7.32
N ILE A 659 5.32 6.60 7.99
CA ILE A 659 6.71 6.69 7.55
C ILE A 659 7.43 5.39 7.91
N LEU A 660 7.70 4.57 6.90
CA LEU A 660 8.41 3.29 7.05
C LEU A 660 9.93 3.50 7.07
N LYS A 661 10.41 4.48 6.30
CA LYS A 661 11.83 4.84 6.23
C LYS A 661 11.99 6.31 5.89
N SER A 662 12.99 6.96 6.48
CA SER A 662 13.39 8.33 6.16
C SER A 662 14.91 8.43 6.07
N SER A 663 15.40 9.18 5.09
CA SER A 663 16.83 9.50 4.88
C SER A 663 16.95 10.99 4.50
N ASN A 664 18.01 11.67 4.94
CA ASN A 664 18.28 13.07 4.58
C ASN A 664 19.77 13.35 4.33
N GLY A 665 20.05 14.48 3.67
CA GLY A 665 21.41 14.98 3.45
C GLY A 665 21.50 16.09 2.39
N THR A 666 22.68 16.72 2.29
CA THR A 666 22.94 17.88 1.42
C THR A 666 23.27 17.51 -0.03
N GLY A 667 23.71 16.28 -0.25
CA GLY A 667 24.12 15.73 -1.54
C GLY A 667 23.16 14.64 -2.01
N SER A 668 23.68 13.66 -2.76
CA SER A 668 22.89 12.47 -3.12
C SER A 668 22.61 11.62 -1.87
N VAL A 669 21.34 11.29 -1.63
CA VAL A 669 20.91 10.51 -0.47
C VAL A 669 20.42 9.15 -0.93
N GLY A 670 21.14 8.09 -0.54
CA GLY A 670 20.77 6.71 -0.83
C GLY A 670 20.24 5.97 0.39
N GLY A 671 19.44 4.93 0.17
CA GLY A 671 19.03 4.01 1.22
C GLY A 671 18.35 2.77 0.69
N SER A 672 18.04 1.85 1.61
CA SER A 672 17.26 0.67 1.30
C SER A 672 16.18 0.42 2.36
N PHE A 673 15.10 -0.20 1.92
CA PHE A 673 13.99 -0.65 2.74
C PHE A 673 13.50 -2.02 2.24
N THR A 674 13.20 -2.93 3.16
CA THR A 674 12.61 -4.24 2.81
C THR A 674 11.20 -4.28 3.38
N PRO A 675 10.15 -4.25 2.54
CA PRO A 675 8.77 -4.27 3.02
C PRO A 675 8.44 -5.63 3.64
N GLY A 676 7.73 -5.60 4.77
CA GLY A 676 7.23 -6.81 5.44
C GLY A 676 6.03 -7.46 4.73
N SER A 677 5.35 -6.71 3.86
CA SER A 677 4.18 -7.15 3.09
C SER A 677 4.28 -6.63 1.65
N THR A 678 3.75 -7.39 0.69
CA THR A 678 3.65 -6.96 -0.70
C THR A 678 2.62 -5.86 -0.80
N GLY A 679 2.92 -4.76 -1.48
CA GLY A 679 1.98 -3.66 -1.62
C GLY A 679 2.58 -2.40 -2.20
N TRP A 680 1.75 -1.35 -2.22
CA TRP A 680 2.14 -0.02 -2.66
C TRP A 680 2.95 0.69 -1.57
N LEU A 681 4.06 1.30 -2.00
CA LEU A 681 4.85 2.24 -1.23
C LEU A 681 4.82 3.60 -1.93
N THR A 682 4.65 4.66 -1.17
CA THR A 682 4.69 6.04 -1.67
C THR A 682 6.03 6.66 -1.35
N LEU A 683 6.72 7.17 -2.37
CA LEU A 683 7.94 7.93 -2.21
C LEU A 683 7.60 9.42 -2.08
N LYS A 684 8.14 10.09 -1.06
CA LYS A 684 7.91 11.53 -0.83
C LYS A 684 9.20 12.27 -0.56
N VAL A 685 9.31 13.49 -1.06
CA VAL A 685 10.49 14.33 -0.85
C VAL A 685 10.08 15.70 -0.31
N ARG A 686 10.93 16.30 0.51
CA ARG A 686 10.76 17.66 1.03
C ARG A 686 12.10 18.32 1.31
N ASN A 687 12.10 19.65 1.42
CA ASN A 687 13.19 20.32 2.13
C ASN A 687 13.19 19.84 3.59
N THR A 688 14.39 19.65 4.14
CA THR A 688 14.52 19.29 5.56
C THR A 688 14.17 20.47 6.46
N THR A 689 14.46 21.69 6.01
CA THR A 689 14.26 22.95 6.75
C THR A 689 13.40 23.93 5.94
N ALA A 690 12.49 24.64 6.63
CA ALA A 690 11.54 25.57 6.01
C ALA A 690 12.15 26.89 5.54
N SER A 691 13.45 27.13 5.70
CA SER A 691 14.13 28.35 5.23
C SER A 691 14.90 28.14 3.93
N TYR A 692 14.89 26.93 3.37
CA TYR A 692 15.62 26.64 2.14
C TYR A 692 14.78 27.01 0.91
N PRO A 693 15.41 27.62 -0.12
CA PRO A 693 14.76 27.74 -1.41
C PRO A 693 14.56 26.35 -2.01
N GLY A 694 13.45 26.21 -2.73
CA GLY A 694 13.11 25.03 -3.47
C GLY A 694 14.11 24.76 -4.59
N GLN A 695 14.19 23.50 -5.01
CA GLN A 695 15.01 23.08 -6.15
C GLN A 695 14.37 21.87 -6.80
N ARG A 696 14.71 21.63 -8.07
CA ARG A 696 14.39 20.35 -8.69
C ARG A 696 15.23 19.26 -8.02
N CYS A 697 14.70 18.05 -8.02
CA CYS A 697 15.44 16.88 -7.62
C CYS A 697 14.96 15.66 -8.40
N TYR A 698 15.75 14.60 -8.36
CA TYR A 698 15.47 13.35 -9.03
C TYR A 698 15.42 12.26 -7.99
N VAL A 699 14.42 11.40 -8.04
CA VAL A 699 14.32 10.26 -7.14
C VAL A 699 14.32 9.01 -7.98
N LYS A 700 15.24 8.09 -7.71
CA LYS A 700 15.37 6.81 -8.40
C LYS A 700 15.07 5.69 -7.42
N ALA A 701 14.28 4.72 -7.82
CA ALA A 701 14.01 3.51 -7.04
C ALA A 701 14.25 2.25 -7.87
N THR A 702 14.96 1.29 -7.29
CA THR A 702 15.18 -0.04 -7.84
C THR A 702 14.53 -1.08 -6.93
N TYR A 703 13.61 -1.87 -7.46
CA TYR A 703 12.80 -2.81 -6.69
C TYR A 703 12.34 -4.02 -7.52
N THR A 704 11.81 -5.05 -6.84
CA THR A 704 11.14 -6.19 -7.47
C THR A 704 9.66 -6.17 -7.11
N ALA A 705 8.79 -6.19 -8.11
CA ALA A 705 7.35 -6.38 -7.94
C ALA A 705 7.01 -7.88 -7.80
N PRO A 706 5.86 -8.27 -7.24
CA PRO A 706 5.45 -9.66 -7.26
C PRO A 706 5.22 -10.12 -8.71
N ALA A 707 5.69 -11.33 -9.06
CA ALA A 707 5.49 -11.89 -10.39
C ALA A 707 4.01 -12.14 -10.72
N ALA A 708 3.18 -12.42 -9.70
CA ALA A 708 1.73 -12.46 -9.82
C ALA A 708 1.13 -11.32 -8.99
N ALA A 709 0.42 -10.41 -9.66
CA ALA A 709 -0.40 -9.40 -9.02
C ALA A 709 -1.88 -9.78 -9.14
N ASP A 710 -2.70 -9.31 -8.21
CA ASP A 710 -4.14 -9.14 -8.43
C ASP A 710 -4.40 -7.64 -8.50
N ALA A 711 -4.27 -7.11 -9.71
CA ALA A 711 -4.27 -5.67 -9.94
C ALA A 711 -5.60 -5.02 -9.56
N ARG A 712 -6.70 -5.78 -9.56
CA ARG A 712 -8.07 -5.31 -9.23
C ARG A 712 -8.30 -5.11 -7.74
N THR A 713 -7.61 -5.87 -6.89
CA THR A 713 -7.76 -5.78 -5.43
C THR A 713 -6.72 -4.88 -4.76
N ALA A 714 -5.73 -4.40 -5.52
CA ALA A 714 -4.66 -3.54 -5.04
C ALA A 714 -4.58 -2.20 -5.83
N PRO A 715 -5.56 -1.29 -5.70
CA PRO A 715 -5.51 0.01 -6.36
C PRO A 715 -4.41 0.91 -5.76
N ALA A 716 -3.79 1.74 -6.59
CA ALA A 716 -2.74 2.70 -6.17
C ALA A 716 -3.31 3.95 -5.46
N ARG A 717 -4.36 3.82 -4.64
CA ARG A 717 -5.10 4.95 -4.06
C ARG A 717 -5.01 4.96 -2.54
N ASN A 718 -4.85 6.14 -1.98
CA ASN A 718 -4.91 6.31 -0.53
C ASN A 718 -6.36 6.14 -0.07
N THR A 719 -6.56 5.41 1.02
CA THR A 719 -7.87 5.31 1.69
C THR A 719 -8.02 6.31 2.83
N VAL A 720 -6.98 7.13 3.05
CA VAL A 720 -6.86 8.12 4.11
C VAL A 720 -6.65 9.49 3.46
N ALA A 721 -7.37 10.50 3.96
CA ALA A 721 -7.14 11.91 3.65
C ALA A 721 -5.92 12.39 4.44
N ILE A 722 -4.78 12.51 3.75
CA ILE A 722 -3.50 12.90 4.35
C ILE A 722 -3.24 14.39 4.05
N TRP A 723 -3.06 15.19 5.09
CA TRP A 723 -2.75 16.61 4.93
C TRP A 723 -1.32 16.82 4.42
N THR A 724 -1.18 17.67 3.40
CA THR A 724 0.12 18.04 2.79
C THR A 724 0.41 19.54 2.94
N GLY A 725 -0.61 20.39 2.91
CA GLY A 725 -0.48 21.84 2.83
C GLY A 725 0.10 22.34 1.50
N ASN A 726 0.11 21.51 0.45
CA ASN A 726 0.70 21.83 -0.86
C ASN A 726 -0.06 22.90 -1.66
N GLY A 727 -1.29 23.23 -1.26
CA GLY A 727 -2.03 24.40 -1.76
C GLY A 727 -1.53 25.73 -1.20
N ASN A 728 -0.44 25.73 -0.42
CA ASN A 728 0.16 26.91 0.25
C ASN A 728 -0.85 27.66 1.14
N SER A 729 -1.75 26.93 1.79
CA SER A 729 -2.74 27.49 2.68
C SER A 729 -3.08 26.52 3.80
N ALA A 730 -3.65 27.03 4.89
CA ALA A 730 -4.20 26.24 5.99
C ALA A 730 -5.65 25.80 5.74
N ASP A 731 -6.23 26.15 4.58
CA ASP A 731 -7.64 25.93 4.28
C ASP A 731 -7.94 24.45 4.03
N VAL A 732 -8.72 23.85 4.94
CA VAL A 732 -9.12 22.44 4.88
C VAL A 732 -10.12 22.13 3.77
N SER A 733 -10.80 23.13 3.23
CA SER A 733 -11.73 22.97 2.10
C SER A 733 -11.00 22.86 0.76
N SER A 734 -9.76 23.32 0.69
CA SER A 734 -8.93 23.18 -0.51
C SER A 734 -8.43 21.74 -0.66
N CYS A 735 -8.93 21.04 -1.66
CA CYS A 735 -8.47 19.69 -2.03
C CYS A 735 -6.95 19.62 -2.33
N ARG A 736 -6.31 20.74 -2.71
CA ARG A 736 -4.86 20.81 -2.99
C ARG A 736 -4.00 20.63 -1.74
N ASN A 737 -4.58 20.82 -0.57
CA ASN A 737 -3.90 20.54 0.70
C ASN A 737 -4.03 19.08 1.14
N TRP A 738 -4.72 18.24 0.38
CA TRP A 738 -4.89 16.82 0.65
C TRP A 738 -4.20 15.98 -0.42
N GLU A 739 -3.46 14.96 0.01
CA GLU A 739 -2.71 14.09 -0.90
C GLU A 739 -3.63 13.41 -1.93
N GLY A 740 -3.30 13.53 -3.21
CA GLY A 740 -4.10 12.99 -4.31
C GLY A 740 -5.52 13.55 -4.38
N GLY A 741 -5.79 14.71 -3.76
CA GLY A 741 -7.12 15.31 -3.68
C GLY A 741 -8.12 14.55 -2.82
N VAL A 742 -7.69 13.57 -2.01
CA VAL A 742 -8.57 12.77 -1.16
C VAL A 742 -9.06 13.61 0.02
N GLN A 743 -10.27 14.14 -0.10
CA GLN A 743 -10.87 15.01 0.92
C GLN A 743 -11.50 14.20 2.07
N PRO A 744 -11.51 14.76 3.29
CA PRO A 744 -12.22 14.19 4.43
C PRO A 744 -13.71 14.00 4.17
N SER A 745 -14.25 12.88 4.63
CA SER A 745 -15.69 12.57 4.61
C SER A 745 -16.06 11.68 5.81
N ALA A 746 -17.35 11.49 6.07
CA ALA A 746 -17.82 10.60 7.14
C ALA A 746 -17.35 9.14 7.02
N SER A 747 -16.82 8.71 5.87
CA SER A 747 -16.25 7.37 5.66
C SER A 747 -14.73 7.36 5.48
N THR A 748 -14.07 8.53 5.45
CA THR A 748 -12.64 8.67 5.19
C THR A 748 -11.88 8.95 6.48
N ASP A 749 -10.81 8.22 6.75
CA ASP A 749 -9.90 8.56 7.84
C ASP A 749 -9.07 9.79 7.49
N VAL A 750 -8.74 10.60 8.50
CA VAL A 750 -7.91 11.80 8.35
C VAL A 750 -6.62 11.65 9.14
N LEU A 751 -5.50 11.94 8.48
CA LEU A 751 -4.18 12.05 9.08
C LEU A 751 -3.62 13.45 8.86
N ILE A 752 -3.30 14.14 9.94
CA ILE A 752 -2.52 15.38 9.93
C ILE A 752 -1.09 15.03 10.36
N PRO A 753 -0.15 14.84 9.42
CA PRO A 753 1.24 14.54 9.73
C PRO A 753 2.01 15.82 10.10
N ALA A 754 3.13 15.65 10.82
CA ALA A 754 4.04 16.75 11.12
C ALA A 754 4.79 17.22 9.88
N GLY A 755 5.34 18.44 9.92
CA GLY A 755 6.27 18.93 8.90
C GLY A 755 5.64 19.63 7.70
N SER A 756 4.33 19.86 7.67
CA SER A 756 3.76 20.86 6.75
C SER A 756 4.03 22.28 7.27
N SER A 757 4.35 23.21 6.38
CA SER A 757 4.50 24.64 6.71
C SER A 757 3.15 25.33 6.94
N PHE A 758 2.07 24.74 6.44
CA PHE A 758 0.70 25.25 6.60
C PHE A 758 -0.13 24.21 7.34
N MET A 759 -0.13 24.29 8.67
CA MET A 759 -0.97 23.42 9.49
C MET A 759 -2.46 23.74 9.27
N PRO A 760 -3.33 22.72 9.22
CA PRO A 760 -4.74 22.88 8.91
C PRO A 760 -5.50 23.78 9.91
N ASN A 761 -6.32 24.67 9.37
CA ASN A 761 -7.23 25.54 10.08
C ASN A 761 -8.65 25.45 9.49
N LEU A 762 -9.58 24.91 10.28
CA LEU A 762 -10.98 24.79 9.91
C LEU A 762 -11.78 25.98 10.45
N SER A 763 -12.37 26.77 9.55
CA SER A 763 -13.15 27.97 9.89
C SER A 763 -14.49 28.04 9.15
N GLY A 764 -15.56 28.41 9.86
CA GLY A 764 -16.87 28.75 9.27
C GLY A 764 -17.64 27.61 8.59
N THR A 765 -17.18 26.36 8.69
CA THR A 765 -17.78 25.20 8.00
C THR A 765 -17.76 23.94 8.88
N THR A 766 -18.33 22.85 8.37
CA THR A 766 -18.22 21.52 8.99
C THR A 766 -17.26 20.65 8.19
N LEU A 767 -16.29 20.03 8.88
CA LEU A 767 -15.46 18.97 8.32
C LEU A 767 -15.91 17.63 8.90
N GLN A 768 -16.15 16.66 8.02
CA GLN A 768 -16.51 15.29 8.42
C GLN A 768 -15.30 14.36 8.26
N ALA A 769 -15.12 13.44 9.19
CA ALA A 769 -14.12 12.37 9.11
C ALA A 769 -14.67 11.08 9.75
N ARG A 770 -14.12 9.93 9.35
CA ARG A 770 -14.28 8.68 10.12
C ARG A 770 -13.41 8.74 11.36
N ASN A 771 -12.14 8.36 11.25
CA ASN A 771 -11.15 8.63 12.30
C ASN A 771 -10.43 9.95 12.01
N PHE A 772 -10.01 10.67 13.05
CA PHE A 772 -9.22 11.90 12.90
C PHE A 772 -7.96 11.82 13.77
N THR A 773 -6.80 11.89 13.12
CA THR A 773 -5.50 11.75 13.78
C THR A 773 -4.64 12.98 13.57
N VAL A 774 -4.19 13.62 14.66
CA VAL A 774 -3.13 14.63 14.65
C VAL A 774 -1.85 13.96 15.16
N ALA A 775 -0.89 13.75 14.27
CA ALA A 775 0.36 13.04 14.58
C ALA A 775 1.28 13.87 15.52
N PRO A 776 2.28 13.24 16.17
CA PRO A 776 3.26 13.95 16.98
C PRO A 776 3.98 15.02 16.16
N GLY A 777 4.09 16.24 16.69
CA GLY A 777 4.71 17.38 16.00
C GLY A 777 3.84 18.06 14.94
N ALA A 778 2.60 17.59 14.73
CA ALA A 778 1.59 18.28 13.93
C ALA A 778 0.69 19.14 14.81
N SER A 779 -0.15 19.98 14.19
CA SER A 779 -1.20 20.72 14.91
C SER A 779 -2.45 20.86 14.05
N PHE A 780 -3.61 21.01 14.68
CA PHE A 780 -4.87 21.32 14.01
C PHE A 780 -5.59 22.44 14.76
N THR A 781 -6.07 23.43 14.02
CA THR A 781 -6.88 24.52 14.56
C THR A 781 -8.32 24.35 14.09
N LEU A 782 -9.25 24.31 15.03
CA LEU A 782 -10.70 24.35 14.80
C LEU A 782 -11.20 25.70 15.33
N ALA A 783 -11.45 26.64 14.42
CA ALA A 783 -11.87 27.99 14.77
C ALA A 783 -13.31 28.04 15.31
N ALA A 784 -13.64 29.12 16.01
CA ALA A 784 -14.98 29.36 16.52
C ALA A 784 -16.02 29.34 15.36
N GLY A 785 -17.19 28.77 15.62
CA GLY A 785 -18.26 28.61 14.63
C GLY A 785 -18.08 27.47 13.63
N ALA A 786 -16.92 26.79 13.61
CA ALA A 786 -16.71 25.60 12.79
C ALA A 786 -16.99 24.31 13.57
N THR A 787 -17.25 23.20 12.85
CA THR A 787 -17.53 21.88 13.45
C THR A 787 -16.65 20.78 12.87
N LEU A 788 -15.97 20.01 13.71
CA LEU A 788 -15.34 18.73 13.35
C LEU A 788 -16.28 17.59 13.77
N ARG A 789 -16.88 16.91 12.79
CA ARG A 789 -17.84 15.82 13.01
C ARG A 789 -17.21 14.47 12.68
N LEU A 790 -17.21 13.56 13.64
CA LEU A 790 -16.51 12.26 13.55
C LEU A 790 -17.48 11.08 13.66
N THR A 791 -17.34 10.11 12.77
CA THR A 791 -18.04 8.81 12.86
C THR A 791 -17.21 7.68 13.47
N GLY A 792 -15.93 7.94 13.72
CA GLY A 792 -14.95 7.08 14.39
C GLY A 792 -14.16 7.85 15.46
N ASN A 793 -12.92 7.47 15.69
CA ASN A 793 -12.14 7.92 16.85
C ASN A 793 -11.39 9.25 16.61
N LEU A 794 -11.16 10.01 17.68
CA LEU A 794 -10.22 11.14 17.70
C LEU A 794 -8.93 10.73 18.42
N THR A 795 -7.79 10.95 17.76
CA THR A 795 -6.46 10.76 18.33
C THR A 795 -5.61 12.01 18.09
N SER A 796 -5.22 12.74 19.14
CA SER A 796 -4.39 13.95 19.00
C SER A 796 -3.12 13.88 19.83
N GLN A 797 -1.99 13.60 19.19
CA GLN A 797 -0.65 13.59 19.82
C GLN A 797 0.09 14.92 19.63
N GLY A 798 -0.49 15.86 18.88
CA GLY A 798 -0.06 17.24 18.75
C GLY A 798 -1.11 18.22 19.29
N PRO A 799 -0.81 19.53 19.32
CA PRO A 799 -1.76 20.55 19.77
C PRO A 799 -3.04 20.56 18.92
N LEU A 800 -4.18 20.50 19.61
CA LEU A 800 -5.53 20.63 19.05
C LEU A 800 -6.20 21.86 19.66
N THR A 801 -6.17 22.98 18.93
CA THR A 801 -6.83 24.23 19.36
C THR A 801 -8.27 24.22 18.88
N ALA A 802 -9.19 23.74 19.72
CA ALA A 802 -10.58 23.54 19.34
C ALA A 802 -11.52 24.64 19.88
N ALA A 803 -11.45 25.84 19.30
CA ALA A 803 -12.35 26.95 19.61
C ALA A 803 -13.80 26.74 19.09
N GLY A 804 -13.99 25.85 18.12
CA GLY A 804 -15.29 25.44 17.58
C GLY A 804 -15.93 24.25 18.31
N THR A 805 -16.65 23.42 17.54
CA THR A 805 -17.38 22.25 18.04
C THR A 805 -16.76 20.94 17.56
N VAL A 806 -16.47 20.02 18.48
CA VAL A 806 -16.17 18.62 18.16
C VAL A 806 -17.42 17.79 18.41
N GLU A 807 -17.87 17.05 17.41
CA GLU A 807 -19.10 16.26 17.45
C GLU A 807 -18.79 14.79 17.14
N LEU A 808 -19.21 13.90 18.04
CA LEU A 808 -18.98 12.46 17.96
C LEU A 808 -20.32 11.80 17.66
N VAL A 809 -20.47 11.29 16.43
CA VAL A 809 -21.73 10.77 15.90
C VAL A 809 -21.52 9.43 15.19
N SER A 810 -21.94 8.34 15.81
CA SER A 810 -21.75 6.99 15.25
C SER A 810 -22.81 6.00 15.73
N MET A 811 -22.78 4.79 15.19
CA MET A 811 -23.51 3.62 15.69
C MET A 811 -22.57 2.59 16.34
N THR A 812 -21.29 2.93 16.43
CA THR A 812 -20.24 2.10 17.03
C THR A 812 -19.52 2.90 18.11
N PRO A 813 -18.94 2.24 19.13
CA PRO A 813 -18.24 2.96 20.20
C PRO A 813 -17.10 3.82 19.66
N GLN A 814 -16.99 5.05 20.15
CA GLN A 814 -15.92 5.99 19.78
C GLN A 814 -14.99 6.26 20.96
N THR A 815 -13.75 6.64 20.66
CA THR A 815 -12.76 7.00 21.68
C THR A 815 -12.16 8.38 21.44
N LEU A 816 -11.86 9.09 22.53
CA LEU A 816 -11.04 10.31 22.54
C LEU A 816 -9.70 10.00 23.21
N SER A 817 -8.61 10.16 22.48
CA SER A 817 -7.25 9.91 22.99
C SER A 817 -6.28 11.00 22.55
N GLY A 818 -5.24 11.24 23.35
CA GLY A 818 -4.24 12.26 23.03
C GLY A 818 -3.59 12.96 24.22
N THR A 819 -2.85 14.02 23.92
CA THR A 819 -2.17 14.89 24.90
C THR A 819 -2.84 16.25 24.95
N GLY A 820 -3.35 16.65 26.13
CA GLY A 820 -3.89 17.99 26.34
C GLY A 820 -5.18 18.29 25.57
N LEU A 821 -6.09 17.33 25.48
CA LEU A 821 -7.36 17.52 24.77
C LEU A 821 -8.21 18.61 25.45
N SER A 822 -8.43 19.72 24.75
CA SER A 822 -9.22 20.85 25.23
C SER A 822 -10.17 21.33 24.13
N PHE A 823 -11.47 21.35 24.42
CA PHE A 823 -12.52 21.72 23.47
C PHE A 823 -13.31 22.93 23.99
N SER A 824 -13.71 23.84 23.09
CA SER A 824 -14.74 24.82 23.42
C SER A 824 -16.09 24.14 23.52
N ASN A 825 -16.53 23.47 22.47
CA ASN A 825 -17.79 22.71 22.50
C ASN A 825 -17.54 21.25 22.15
N LEU A 826 -18.17 20.34 22.89
CA LEU A 826 -18.13 18.90 22.69
C LEU A 826 -19.56 18.36 22.65
N ILE A 827 -19.93 17.71 21.55
CA ILE A 827 -21.24 17.08 21.37
C ILE A 827 -21.05 15.56 21.35
N ILE A 828 -21.78 14.88 22.24
CA ILE A 828 -21.87 13.42 22.29
C ILE A 828 -23.22 13.03 21.69
N ASP A 829 -23.19 12.54 20.46
CA ASP A 829 -24.37 12.10 19.69
C ASP A 829 -24.19 10.67 19.20
N ASN A 830 -23.81 9.77 20.11
CA ASN A 830 -23.47 8.40 19.79
C ASN A 830 -24.18 7.42 20.73
N PRO A 831 -25.27 6.74 20.29
CA PRO A 831 -25.96 5.74 21.10
C PRO A 831 -25.10 4.52 21.51
N ALA A 832 -23.93 4.31 20.89
CA ALA A 832 -22.96 3.28 21.26
C ALA A 832 -21.83 3.79 22.18
N ASP A 833 -22.00 5.00 22.73
CA ASP A 833 -21.14 5.66 23.70
C ASP A 833 -19.79 6.16 23.18
N VAL A 834 -19.25 7.16 23.90
CA VAL A 834 -17.92 7.73 23.68
C VAL A 834 -17.08 7.52 24.93
N ARG A 835 -15.87 6.96 24.77
CA ARG A 835 -14.95 6.65 25.88
C ARG A 835 -13.71 7.54 25.86
N LEU A 836 -13.34 8.06 27.02
CA LEU A 836 -12.09 8.79 27.21
C LEU A 836 -10.92 7.83 27.47
N LEU A 837 -9.87 7.96 26.66
CA LEU A 837 -8.57 7.32 26.90
C LEU A 837 -7.52 8.32 27.40
N SER A 838 -7.84 9.61 27.37
CA SER A 838 -7.05 10.72 27.92
C SER A 838 -7.94 11.74 28.62
N PRO A 839 -7.41 12.57 29.55
CA PRO A 839 -8.18 13.63 30.17
C PRO A 839 -8.65 14.66 29.14
N VAL A 840 -9.86 15.18 29.32
CA VAL A 840 -10.48 16.17 28.43
C VAL A 840 -10.88 17.40 29.22
N SER A 841 -10.63 18.59 28.67
CA SER A 841 -11.16 19.85 29.18
C SER A 841 -12.20 20.44 28.22
N VAL A 842 -13.29 21.00 28.74
CA VAL A 842 -14.33 21.69 27.96
C VAL A 842 -14.58 23.09 28.53
N SER A 843 -14.54 24.13 27.69
CA SER A 843 -14.65 25.54 28.14
C SER A 843 -15.97 26.23 27.81
N GLY A 844 -16.71 25.73 26.82
CA GLY A 844 -18.04 26.16 26.39
C GLY A 844 -19.09 25.09 26.74
N THR A 845 -19.68 24.43 25.74
CA THR A 845 -20.79 23.50 26.00
C THR A 845 -20.38 22.03 25.84
N LEU A 846 -20.69 21.20 26.85
CA LEU A 846 -20.81 19.74 26.69
C LEU A 846 -22.28 19.39 26.45
N ALA A 847 -22.64 19.04 25.22
CA ALA A 847 -23.99 18.61 24.87
C ALA A 847 -24.07 17.09 24.83
N LEU A 848 -24.96 16.50 25.62
CA LEU A 848 -25.25 15.07 25.60
C LEU A 848 -26.56 14.85 24.84
N SER A 849 -26.45 14.52 23.56
CA SER A 849 -27.59 14.33 22.65
C SER A 849 -28.08 12.88 22.67
N ASN A 850 -27.15 11.92 22.49
CA ASN A 850 -27.41 10.48 22.50
C ASN A 850 -26.22 9.71 23.09
N GLY A 851 -26.52 8.69 23.90
CA GLY A 851 -25.55 7.83 24.58
C GLY A 851 -24.73 8.53 25.67
N HIS A 852 -23.68 7.85 26.13
CA HIS A 852 -22.93 8.23 27.32
C HIS A 852 -21.52 8.72 26.98
N LEU A 853 -20.97 9.57 27.86
CA LEU A 853 -19.54 9.88 27.92
C LEU A 853 -18.89 9.07 29.05
N ILE A 854 -18.13 8.05 28.71
CA ILE A 854 -17.46 7.14 29.65
C ILE A 854 -16.07 7.69 29.98
N LEU A 855 -15.84 7.98 31.27
CA LEU A 855 -14.58 8.55 31.74
C LEU A 855 -13.48 7.51 31.97
N ASP A 856 -13.85 6.27 32.30
CA ASP A 856 -12.94 5.28 32.91
C ASP A 856 -12.11 5.91 34.05
N ASP A 857 -10.80 6.02 33.88
CA ASP A 857 -9.86 6.61 34.84
C ASP A 857 -9.48 8.07 34.49
N GLN A 858 -10.09 8.66 33.45
CA GLN A 858 -9.75 9.97 32.89
C GLN A 858 -10.66 11.08 33.42
N ASN A 859 -10.07 12.23 33.76
CA ASN A 859 -10.85 13.36 34.23
C ASN A 859 -11.48 14.14 33.07
N LEU A 860 -12.72 14.57 33.29
CA LEU A 860 -13.41 15.59 32.48
C LEU A 860 -13.41 16.90 33.26
N THR A 861 -12.67 17.90 32.77
CA THR A 861 -12.61 19.23 33.40
C THR A 861 -13.48 20.22 32.65
N LEU A 862 -14.38 20.91 33.34
CA LEU A 862 -15.20 21.99 32.79
C LEU A 862 -14.68 23.33 33.35
N THR A 863 -14.50 24.34 32.52
CA THR A 863 -14.10 25.69 32.99
C THR A 863 -15.26 26.42 33.66
N THR A 864 -15.00 27.59 34.24
CA THR A 864 -16.02 28.42 34.93
C THR A 864 -17.19 28.83 34.04
N THR A 865 -16.96 28.97 32.73
CA THR A 865 -18.00 29.34 31.76
C THR A 865 -18.69 28.14 31.13
N ALA A 866 -18.22 26.93 31.42
CA ALA A 866 -18.67 25.75 30.73
C ALA A 866 -20.05 25.28 31.22
N THR A 867 -20.90 24.85 30.29
CA THR A 867 -22.25 24.35 30.56
C THR A 867 -22.41 22.91 30.11
N ILE A 868 -23.35 22.19 30.71
CA ILE A 868 -23.77 20.86 30.26
C ILE A 868 -25.23 20.94 29.86
N THR A 869 -25.57 20.44 28.67
CA THR A 869 -26.95 20.38 28.17
C THR A 869 -27.34 18.96 27.79
N GLY A 870 -28.65 18.69 27.73
CA GLY A 870 -29.20 17.40 27.28
C GLY A 870 -29.18 16.27 28.32
N ALA A 871 -28.40 16.36 29.40
CA ALA A 871 -28.25 15.27 30.38
C ALA A 871 -29.58 14.66 30.88
N GLY A 872 -29.64 13.34 30.94
CA GLY A 872 -30.81 12.58 31.41
C GLY A 872 -30.53 11.07 31.49
N ASN A 873 -31.54 10.26 31.78
CA ASN A 873 -31.36 8.84 32.06
C ASN A 873 -30.75 8.01 30.92
N ALA A 874 -30.87 8.47 29.67
CA ALA A 874 -30.29 7.82 28.49
C ALA A 874 -29.00 8.48 27.99
N ARG A 875 -28.55 9.57 28.63
CA ARG A 875 -27.40 10.37 28.19
C ARG A 875 -26.77 11.14 29.35
N TYR A 876 -25.66 10.63 29.85
CA TYR A 876 -24.97 11.15 31.04
C TYR A 876 -23.49 10.77 31.01
N VAL A 877 -22.73 11.27 31.99
CA VAL A 877 -21.31 10.94 32.15
C VAL A 877 -21.16 9.70 33.03
N VAL A 878 -20.57 8.64 32.49
CA VAL A 878 -20.37 7.37 33.18
C VAL A 878 -18.99 7.35 33.82
N THR A 879 -18.96 7.21 35.14
CA THR A 879 -17.74 6.95 35.92
C THR A 879 -17.60 5.46 36.17
N LYS A 880 -16.35 4.98 36.23
CA LYS A 880 -16.05 3.56 36.43
C LYS A 880 -16.60 3.08 37.78
N ASN A 881 -17.19 1.88 37.79
CA ASN A 881 -17.79 1.27 38.98
C ASN A 881 -16.74 0.66 39.92
N ASP A 882 -15.75 1.47 40.31
CA ASP A 882 -14.66 1.10 41.20
C ASP A 882 -14.32 2.32 42.07
N PRO A 883 -14.64 2.31 43.37
CA PRO A 883 -14.38 3.44 44.25
C PRO A 883 -12.90 3.83 44.37
N ALA A 884 -11.96 2.94 44.03
CA ALA A 884 -10.52 3.23 44.00
C ALA A 884 -10.02 3.81 42.67
N SER A 885 -10.88 3.84 41.64
CA SER A 885 -10.52 4.30 40.30
C SER A 885 -10.49 5.82 40.18
N GLY A 886 -9.78 6.32 39.16
CA GLY A 886 -9.78 7.73 38.80
C GLY A 886 -11.08 8.14 38.10
N GLY A 887 -11.01 9.26 37.37
CA GLY A 887 -12.09 9.75 36.51
C GLY A 887 -13.21 10.46 37.27
N ALA A 888 -13.17 11.78 37.25
CA ALA A 888 -14.21 12.63 37.81
C ALA A 888 -14.61 13.75 36.84
N VAL A 889 -15.84 14.26 37.01
CA VAL A 889 -16.25 15.54 36.45
C VAL A 889 -15.77 16.64 37.38
N ILE A 890 -14.83 17.46 36.93
CA ILE A 890 -14.18 18.51 37.71
C ILE A 890 -14.65 19.86 37.18
N ARG A 891 -15.17 20.73 38.05
CA ARG A 891 -15.44 22.11 37.64
C ARG A 891 -15.44 23.10 38.81
N PRO A 892 -15.11 24.38 38.57
CA PRO A 892 -15.27 25.42 39.57
C PRO A 892 -16.76 25.73 39.80
N VAL A 893 -17.12 25.91 41.07
CA VAL A 893 -18.47 26.26 41.50
C VAL A 893 -18.39 27.60 42.25
N ALA A 894 -18.81 28.68 41.60
CA ALA A 894 -18.78 30.02 42.19
C ALA A 894 -19.71 30.13 43.40
N ALA A 895 -19.42 31.06 44.32
CA ALA A 895 -20.29 31.35 45.45
C ALA A 895 -21.72 31.67 44.98
N GLY A 896 -22.72 31.04 45.58
CA GLY A 896 -24.13 31.14 45.20
C GLY A 896 -24.56 30.32 43.97
N ALA A 897 -23.63 29.74 43.21
CA ALA A 897 -23.97 28.96 42.02
C ALA A 897 -24.53 27.58 42.38
N THR A 898 -25.53 27.13 41.61
CA THR A 898 -26.07 25.77 41.65
C THR A 898 -25.78 25.08 40.33
N LEU A 899 -25.04 23.96 40.35
CA LEU A 899 -24.65 23.26 39.15
C LEU A 899 -24.94 21.75 39.23
N LEU A 900 -25.45 21.17 38.13
CA LEU A 900 -25.76 19.74 37.98
C LEU A 900 -24.55 18.93 37.49
N TYR A 901 -24.19 17.88 38.20
CA TYR A 901 -23.21 16.87 37.81
C TYR A 901 -23.97 15.66 37.29
N PRO A 902 -24.09 15.47 35.97
CA PRO A 902 -24.85 14.38 35.37
C PRO A 902 -24.03 13.08 35.39
N VAL A 903 -23.61 12.64 36.57
CA VAL A 903 -22.79 11.44 36.74
C VAL A 903 -23.67 10.20 36.94
N GLY A 904 -23.11 9.04 36.65
CA GLY A 904 -23.70 7.75 36.94
C GLY A 904 -22.68 6.64 36.73
N THR A 905 -23.12 5.39 36.87
CA THR A 905 -22.32 4.23 36.46
C THR A 905 -22.94 3.61 35.21
N ALA A 906 -22.30 2.60 34.62
CA ALA A 906 -22.94 1.81 33.56
C ALA A 906 -24.27 1.15 34.00
N ALA A 907 -24.52 1.05 35.31
CA ALA A 907 -25.75 0.50 35.87
C ALA A 907 -26.88 1.55 36.04
N GLY A 908 -26.62 2.84 35.83
CA GLY A 908 -27.68 3.86 35.88
C GLY A 908 -27.21 5.29 36.16
N TYR A 909 -28.08 6.23 35.79
CA TYR A 909 -27.92 7.67 36.01
C TYR A 909 -28.20 8.04 37.47
N SER A 910 -27.26 8.73 38.13
CA SER A 910 -27.37 9.09 39.54
C SER A 910 -26.78 10.48 39.79
N PRO A 911 -27.41 11.55 39.30
CA PRO A 911 -26.80 12.87 39.27
C PRO A 911 -26.72 13.52 40.65
N LEU A 912 -25.83 14.50 40.77
CA LEU A 912 -25.68 15.35 41.95
C LEU A 912 -25.92 16.80 41.55
N SER A 913 -26.82 17.50 42.22
CA SER A 913 -26.88 18.97 42.14
C SER A 913 -26.17 19.56 43.35
N LEU A 914 -25.20 20.46 43.12
CA LEU A 914 -24.41 21.10 44.16
C LEU A 914 -24.66 22.61 44.10
N GLN A 915 -25.14 23.18 45.20
CA GLN A 915 -25.22 24.62 45.41
C GLN A 915 -24.11 25.05 46.36
N ASN A 916 -23.21 25.93 45.93
CA ASN A 916 -22.20 26.52 46.81
C ASN A 916 -22.84 27.64 47.64
N THR A 917 -23.05 27.39 48.93
CA THR A 917 -23.61 28.34 49.89
C THR A 917 -22.52 29.12 50.64
N GLY A 918 -21.24 28.82 50.38
CA GLY A 918 -20.09 29.56 50.89
C GLY A 918 -19.84 30.88 50.16
N ASN A 919 -18.71 31.52 50.51
CA ASN A 919 -18.31 32.83 49.99
C ASN A 919 -17.15 32.79 48.98
N THR A 920 -16.56 31.61 48.73
CA THR A 920 -15.44 31.43 47.79
C THR A 920 -15.80 30.43 46.70
N THR A 921 -15.21 30.62 45.50
CA THR A 921 -15.25 29.61 44.44
C THR A 921 -14.39 28.40 44.83
N ALA A 922 -14.93 27.20 44.71
CA ALA A 922 -14.19 25.95 44.91
C ALA A 922 -14.20 25.11 43.63
N THR A 923 -13.10 24.42 43.33
CA THR A 923 -13.07 23.43 42.25
C THR A 923 -13.49 22.09 42.81
N VAL A 924 -14.54 21.50 42.24
CA VAL A 924 -15.18 20.31 42.81
C VAL A 924 -15.20 19.15 41.80
N PRO A 925 -14.29 18.17 41.98
CA PRO A 925 -14.38 16.83 41.41
C PRO A 925 -15.56 16.05 41.99
N VAL A 926 -16.37 15.48 41.11
CA VAL A 926 -17.48 14.59 41.46
C VAL A 926 -17.44 13.33 40.59
N ARG A 927 -17.58 12.18 41.22
CA ARG A 927 -17.81 10.89 40.55
C ARG A 927 -18.79 10.02 41.33
N ALA A 928 -19.38 9.05 40.63
CA ALA A 928 -20.25 8.05 41.23
C ALA A 928 -19.64 6.64 41.07
N ALA A 929 -19.78 5.81 42.09
CA ALA A 929 -19.49 4.39 42.02
C ALA A 929 -20.66 3.61 42.63
N GLY A 930 -20.73 2.33 42.34
CA GLY A 930 -21.65 1.41 42.98
C GLY A 930 -21.08 0.90 44.30
N THR A 931 -21.98 0.36 45.11
CA THR A 931 -21.73 -0.18 46.45
C THR A 931 -21.32 0.86 47.48
N VAL A 932 -21.77 0.68 48.71
CA VAL A 932 -21.31 1.43 49.89
C VAL A 932 -20.27 0.58 50.60
N LEU A 933 -19.05 1.10 50.76
CA LEU A 933 -17.93 0.34 51.34
C LEU A 933 -17.64 0.75 52.78
N THR A 934 -17.07 -0.16 53.58
CA THR A 934 -16.79 0.08 55.01
C THR A 934 -15.89 1.28 55.25
N ASN A 935 -14.93 1.56 54.36
CA ASN A 935 -13.96 2.66 54.51
C ASN A 935 -14.17 3.75 53.45
N GLY A 936 -15.43 4.04 53.10
CA GLY A 936 -15.80 5.03 52.09
C GLY A 936 -15.51 4.57 50.67
N ASN A 937 -14.23 4.59 50.26
CA ASN A 937 -13.75 4.22 48.92
C ASN A 937 -13.00 2.88 48.88
N SER A 938 -12.89 2.18 50.01
CA SER A 938 -12.16 0.90 50.08
C SER A 938 -12.77 -0.03 51.13
N GLY A 939 -12.31 -1.28 51.14
CA GLY A 939 -12.78 -2.30 52.07
C GLY A 939 -13.94 -3.13 51.51
N ALA A 940 -14.53 -3.95 52.37
CA ALA A 940 -15.68 -4.77 52.01
C ALA A 940 -16.96 -3.92 51.84
N PRO A 941 -18.01 -4.45 51.18
CA PRO A 941 -19.34 -3.84 51.26
C PRO A 941 -19.73 -3.62 52.73
N LEU A 942 -20.29 -2.44 53.02
CA LEU A 942 -20.80 -2.10 54.34
C LEU A 942 -21.80 -3.18 54.78
N ALA A 943 -21.71 -3.66 56.01
CA ALA A 943 -22.57 -4.76 56.50
C ALA A 943 -24.08 -4.44 56.38
N GLN A 944 -24.44 -3.15 56.36
CA GLN A 944 -25.80 -2.64 56.17
C GLN A 944 -26.04 -2.05 54.77
N ALA A 945 -25.21 -2.37 53.76
CA ALA A 945 -25.32 -1.81 52.41
C ALA A 945 -26.69 -2.07 51.74
N ASN A 946 -27.39 -3.13 52.15
CA ASN A 946 -28.78 -3.43 51.77
C ASN A 946 -29.79 -2.32 52.13
N LYS A 947 -29.47 -1.47 53.11
CA LYS A 947 -30.28 -0.31 53.54
C LYS A 947 -29.91 1.00 52.84
N PHE A 948 -28.97 0.95 51.90
CA PHE A 948 -28.50 2.09 51.12
C PHE A 948 -28.90 1.93 49.66
N VAL A 949 -28.91 3.03 48.93
CA VAL A 949 -28.84 2.96 47.47
C VAL A 949 -27.48 2.38 47.06
N ASN A 950 -27.42 1.65 45.96
CA ASN A 950 -26.23 1.08 45.35
C ASN A 950 -25.41 2.16 44.62
N ARG A 951 -25.21 3.30 45.28
CA ARG A 951 -24.49 4.47 44.80
C ARG A 951 -23.69 5.10 45.94
N THR A 952 -22.46 5.44 45.62
CA THR A 952 -21.57 6.25 46.44
C THR A 952 -21.08 7.41 45.57
N TRP A 953 -21.30 8.64 46.03
CA TRP A 953 -20.80 9.86 45.39
C TRP A 953 -19.53 10.29 46.09
N GLN A 954 -18.43 10.31 45.35
CA GLN A 954 -17.18 10.85 45.84
C GLN A 954 -17.10 12.31 45.42
N ILE A 955 -17.08 13.21 46.42
CA ILE A 955 -17.01 14.66 46.24
C ILE A 955 -15.73 15.10 46.95
N SER A 956 -14.81 15.75 46.25
CA SER A 956 -13.46 16.02 46.77
C SER A 956 -12.97 17.43 46.42
N PRO A 957 -13.63 18.48 46.95
CA PRO A 957 -13.35 19.85 46.57
C PRO A 957 -11.92 20.27 46.94
N THR A 958 -11.31 21.07 46.08
CA THR A 958 -10.06 21.79 46.36
C THR A 958 -10.39 23.25 46.65
N GLY A 959 -10.16 23.68 47.89
CA GLY A 959 -10.54 25.00 48.40
C GLY A 959 -11.66 24.92 49.44
N ALA A 960 -11.91 26.03 50.15
CA ALA A 960 -13.00 26.11 51.12
C ALA A 960 -14.36 26.06 50.39
N LEU A 961 -15.25 25.17 50.85
CA LEU A 961 -16.59 25.00 50.31
C LEU A 961 -17.57 24.72 51.45
N THR A 962 -18.70 25.42 51.43
CA THR A 962 -19.92 25.02 52.15
C THR A 962 -20.99 24.85 51.08
N ALA A 963 -21.70 23.73 51.09
CA ALA A 963 -22.64 23.43 50.01
C ALA A 963 -23.94 22.75 50.48
N SER A 964 -25.01 23.00 49.72
CA SER A 964 -26.20 22.16 49.72
C SER A 964 -26.06 21.11 48.59
N LEU A 965 -26.10 19.84 48.96
CA LEU A 965 -25.90 18.70 48.08
C LEU A 965 -27.21 17.95 47.88
N THR A 966 -27.73 17.95 46.65
CA THR A 966 -28.93 17.19 46.27
C THR A 966 -28.53 15.94 45.50
N PHE A 967 -28.59 14.80 46.19
CA PHE A 967 -28.30 13.48 45.63
C PHE A 967 -29.54 12.95 44.94
N GLN A 968 -29.36 12.35 43.76
CA GLN A 968 -30.48 11.83 42.98
C GLN A 968 -30.22 10.39 42.53
N TRP A 969 -31.22 9.51 42.66
CA TRP A 969 -31.12 8.07 42.34
C TRP A 969 -32.41 7.55 41.70
N ASN A 970 -32.33 6.40 41.04
CA ASN A 970 -33.48 5.72 40.45
C ASN A 970 -33.89 4.49 41.27
N VAL A 971 -35.10 3.96 41.03
CA VAL A 971 -35.58 2.73 41.70
C VAL A 971 -34.58 1.57 41.57
N ALA A 972 -33.92 1.45 40.41
CA ALA A 972 -32.93 0.41 40.14
C ALA A 972 -31.68 0.50 41.04
N ASP A 973 -31.44 1.65 41.68
CA ASP A 973 -30.34 1.83 42.62
C ASP A 973 -30.75 1.40 44.04
N GLU A 974 -32.01 1.12 44.33
CA GLU A 974 -32.46 0.81 45.70
C GLU A 974 -32.17 -0.65 46.05
N ASN A 975 -31.37 -0.88 47.10
CA ASN A 975 -31.13 -2.23 47.61
C ASN A 975 -32.34 -2.74 48.42
N ALA A 976 -32.36 -4.05 48.67
CA ALA A 976 -33.55 -4.77 49.16
C ALA A 976 -34.23 -4.19 50.42
N ASP A 977 -33.47 -3.60 51.35
CA ASP A 977 -33.99 -3.07 52.62
C ASP A 977 -34.01 -1.54 52.65
N PHE A 978 -33.84 -0.88 51.51
CA PHE A 978 -33.89 0.58 51.40
C PHE A 978 -35.34 1.10 51.43
N VAL A 979 -35.66 1.93 52.42
CA VAL A 979 -36.96 2.60 52.56
C VAL A 979 -36.92 4.04 52.04
N ARG A 980 -37.28 4.25 50.77
CA ARG A 980 -37.22 5.57 50.10
C ARG A 980 -37.75 6.75 50.92
N ASN A 981 -38.94 6.64 51.51
CA ASN A 981 -39.55 7.76 52.25
C ASN A 981 -38.84 8.11 53.57
N ALA A 982 -37.91 7.26 54.03
CA ALA A 982 -37.07 7.47 55.20
C ALA A 982 -35.60 7.73 54.82
N ALA A 983 -35.32 8.02 53.54
CA ALA A 983 -33.96 8.18 53.06
C ALA A 983 -33.32 9.45 53.61
N THR A 984 -32.06 9.33 53.98
CA THR A 984 -31.21 10.40 54.47
C THR A 984 -29.80 10.24 53.89
N VAL A 985 -29.00 11.30 53.95
CA VAL A 985 -27.63 11.31 53.39
C VAL A 985 -26.67 10.90 54.47
N TYR A 986 -25.73 10.03 54.12
CA TYR A 986 -24.60 9.66 54.96
C TYR A 986 -23.31 10.10 54.29
N HIS A 987 -22.33 10.49 55.10
CA HIS A 987 -20.96 10.78 54.66
C HIS A 987 -19.96 9.97 55.48
N PHE A 988 -18.85 9.57 54.89
CA PHE A 988 -17.81 8.84 55.61
C PHE A 988 -16.86 9.83 56.31
N ASN A 989 -16.89 9.88 57.64
CA ASN A 989 -16.10 10.86 58.41
C ASN A 989 -14.62 10.47 58.62
N GLY A 990 -14.14 9.43 57.92
CA GLY A 990 -12.80 8.86 58.09
C GLY A 990 -12.77 7.61 58.97
N THR A 991 -13.81 7.36 59.76
CA THR A 991 -13.91 6.16 60.62
C THR A 991 -15.22 5.40 60.43
N GLN A 992 -16.33 6.09 60.19
CA GLN A 992 -17.65 5.49 60.03
C GLN A 992 -18.54 6.34 59.10
N TRP A 993 -19.63 5.74 58.63
CA TRP A 993 -20.69 6.44 57.92
C TRP A 993 -21.60 7.16 58.92
N GLU A 994 -21.64 8.48 58.82
CA GLU A 994 -22.39 9.36 59.71
C GLU A 994 -23.56 10.00 58.94
N GLN A 995 -24.73 10.01 59.58
CA GLN A 995 -25.94 10.60 59.01
C GLN A 995 -25.87 12.13 59.06
N LEU A 996 -26.31 12.78 57.99
CA LEU A 996 -26.47 14.23 57.90
C LEU A 996 -27.96 14.64 57.99
N PRO A 997 -28.27 15.86 58.47
CA PRO A 997 -29.60 16.44 58.33
C PRO A 997 -30.00 16.56 56.86
N THR A 998 -31.22 16.16 56.51
CA THR A 998 -31.70 16.17 55.13
C THR A 998 -33.12 16.70 54.98
N SER A 999 -33.45 17.16 53.77
CA SER A 999 -34.82 17.41 53.33
C SER A 999 -35.64 16.13 53.18
N ALA A 1000 -36.96 16.27 53.04
CA ALA A 1000 -37.83 15.16 52.63
C ALA A 1000 -37.52 14.73 51.19
N VAL A 1001 -37.65 13.43 50.92
CA VAL A 1001 -37.45 12.89 49.57
C VAL A 1001 -38.50 13.44 48.61
N SER A 1002 -38.07 13.78 47.40
CA SER A 1002 -38.93 14.28 46.33
C SER A 1002 -38.59 13.66 44.97
N GLY A 1003 -39.33 14.00 43.91
CA GLY A 1003 -39.06 13.52 42.54
C GLY A 1003 -39.74 12.19 42.18
N SER A 1004 -39.65 11.81 40.90
CA SER A 1004 -40.32 10.64 40.32
C SER A 1004 -39.48 9.95 39.24
N GLY A 1005 -38.17 9.81 39.48
CA GLY A 1005 -37.21 9.17 38.57
C GLY A 1005 -36.34 10.17 37.78
N PRO A 1006 -35.24 10.68 38.37
CA PRO A 1006 -34.68 10.26 39.65
C PRO A 1006 -35.41 10.86 40.87
N TYR A 1007 -35.40 10.13 41.99
CA TYR A 1007 -35.74 10.65 43.32
C TYR A 1007 -34.59 11.49 43.85
N SER A 1008 -34.87 12.42 44.76
CA SER A 1008 -33.86 13.32 45.31
C SER A 1008 -33.98 13.54 46.80
N VAL A 1009 -32.83 13.74 47.46
CA VAL A 1009 -32.71 14.15 48.86
C VAL A 1009 -31.58 15.17 48.99
N THR A 1010 -31.78 16.22 49.79
CA THR A 1010 -30.81 17.32 49.93
C THR A 1010 -30.23 17.35 51.33
N ALA A 1011 -28.91 17.33 51.44
CA ALA A 1011 -28.18 17.70 52.65
C ALA A 1011 -27.76 19.17 52.57
N THR A 1012 -28.02 19.97 53.61
CA THR A 1012 -27.65 21.39 53.67
C THR A 1012 -26.42 21.62 54.53
N ASP A 1013 -25.74 22.75 54.35
CA ASP A 1013 -24.60 23.21 55.17
C ASP A 1013 -23.44 22.22 55.27
N VAL A 1014 -23.18 21.46 54.19
CA VAL A 1014 -22.10 20.47 54.14
C VAL A 1014 -20.75 21.18 53.97
N SER A 1015 -19.87 21.04 54.96
CA SER A 1015 -18.51 21.60 54.96
C SER A 1015 -17.40 20.54 55.04
N ASN A 1016 -17.76 19.29 55.34
CA ASN A 1016 -16.86 18.14 55.31
C ASN A 1016 -17.21 17.27 54.10
N PHE A 1017 -16.24 17.04 53.23
CA PHE A 1017 -16.45 16.31 51.98
C PHE A 1017 -15.71 14.98 52.00
N SER A 1018 -16.46 13.92 51.73
CA SER A 1018 -16.00 12.54 51.76
C SER A 1018 -16.82 11.73 50.74
N PRO A 1019 -16.69 10.40 50.69
CA PRO A 1019 -17.69 9.58 50.02
C PRO A 1019 -19.05 9.74 50.72
N PHE A 1020 -20.09 10.01 49.93
CA PHE A 1020 -21.48 10.15 50.37
C PHE A 1020 -22.34 9.02 49.81
N SER A 1021 -23.38 8.62 50.53
CA SER A 1021 -24.41 7.71 50.04
C SER A 1021 -25.77 8.06 50.65
N VAL A 1022 -26.83 7.47 50.12
CA VAL A 1022 -28.21 7.66 50.61
C VAL A 1022 -28.67 6.36 51.24
N GLY A 1023 -29.09 6.40 52.50
CA GLY A 1023 -29.45 5.21 53.27
C GLY A 1023 -30.63 5.42 54.21
N THR A 1024 -31.01 4.36 54.91
CA THR A 1024 -32.19 4.33 55.81
C THR A 1024 -31.84 3.68 57.15
N GLY A 1025 -32.01 4.41 58.25
CA GLY A 1025 -31.92 3.97 59.66
C GLY A 1025 -30.90 2.87 60.05
N GLY A 1026 -29.73 3.27 60.55
CA GLY A 1026 -28.82 2.38 61.29
C GLY A 1026 -27.52 3.04 61.79
N THR A 1027 -27.25 2.96 63.09
CA THR A 1027 -25.91 3.21 63.66
C THR A 1027 -25.02 1.98 63.43
N VAL A 1028 -23.83 2.19 62.89
CA VAL A 1028 -22.84 1.13 62.63
C VAL A 1028 -21.84 1.11 63.79
N LEU A 1029 -21.75 0.02 64.57
CA LEU A 1029 -20.79 -0.08 65.69
C LEU A 1029 -19.84 -1.30 65.52
N PRO A 1030 -18.51 -1.12 65.49
CA PRO A 1030 -17.54 -2.19 65.25
C PRO A 1030 -16.80 -2.72 66.50
N ILE A 1031 -16.46 -4.01 66.49
CA ILE A 1031 -15.28 -4.58 67.18
C ILE A 1031 -14.21 -4.79 66.10
N THR A 1032 -12.98 -4.30 66.31
CA THR A 1032 -11.93 -4.29 65.26
C THR A 1032 -10.71 -5.13 65.65
N LEU A 1033 -10.57 -6.29 65.00
CA LEU A 1033 -9.32 -7.05 64.94
C LEU A 1033 -8.28 -6.24 64.14
N VAL A 1034 -7.13 -5.94 64.74
CA VAL A 1034 -6.09 -5.07 64.15
C VAL A 1034 -5.17 -5.84 63.21
N SER A 1035 -4.75 -7.05 63.59
CA SER A 1035 -3.88 -7.88 62.76
C SER A 1035 -3.92 -9.34 63.19
N PHE A 1036 -3.65 -10.26 62.27
CA PHE A 1036 -3.41 -11.68 62.52
C PHE A 1036 -2.36 -12.21 61.53
N GLY A 1037 -1.30 -12.84 62.06
CA GLY A 1037 -0.20 -13.41 61.30
C GLY A 1037 0.22 -14.79 61.81
N ALA A 1038 0.88 -15.55 60.93
CA ALA A 1038 1.46 -16.86 61.24
C ALA A 1038 2.85 -16.99 60.59
N GLU A 1039 3.85 -17.40 61.37
CA GLU A 1039 5.26 -17.47 60.99
C GLU A 1039 5.84 -18.86 61.29
N ARG A 1040 6.57 -19.46 60.35
CA ARG A 1040 7.24 -20.76 60.57
C ARG A 1040 8.52 -20.58 61.39
N ARG A 1041 8.71 -21.42 62.42
CA ARG A 1041 9.92 -21.52 63.24
C ARG A 1041 10.35 -22.99 63.34
N GLY A 1042 11.21 -23.42 62.40
CA GLY A 1042 11.59 -24.83 62.25
C GLY A 1042 10.39 -25.71 61.87
N VAL A 1043 10.11 -26.73 62.68
CA VAL A 1043 8.92 -27.59 62.52
C VAL A 1043 7.65 -26.99 63.13
N ALA A 1044 7.73 -25.87 63.85
CA ALA A 1044 6.60 -25.20 64.49
C ALA A 1044 6.09 -23.99 63.68
N VAL A 1045 4.85 -23.55 63.95
CA VAL A 1045 4.27 -22.31 63.43
C VAL A 1045 3.80 -21.42 64.58
N GLN A 1046 4.34 -20.21 64.67
CA GLN A 1046 3.98 -19.18 65.64
C GLN A 1046 2.89 -18.29 65.07
N LEU A 1047 1.74 -18.21 65.73
CA LEU A 1047 0.66 -17.31 65.42
C LEU A 1047 0.63 -16.12 66.38
N GLY A 1048 0.26 -14.95 65.88
CA GLY A 1048 0.10 -13.73 66.69
C GLY A 1048 -0.98 -12.81 66.13
N TRP A 1049 -1.78 -12.21 67.02
CA TRP A 1049 -2.81 -11.23 66.65
C TRP A 1049 -2.98 -10.14 67.69
N ARG A 1050 -3.61 -9.03 67.27
CA ARG A 1050 -3.90 -7.87 68.11
C ARG A 1050 -5.34 -7.39 67.90
N THR A 1051 -6.02 -7.02 68.98
CA THR A 1051 -7.32 -6.33 68.96
C THR A 1051 -7.13 -4.86 69.34
N ALA A 1052 -7.97 -3.96 68.81
CA ALA A 1052 -7.97 -2.53 69.19
C ALA A 1052 -8.82 -2.30 70.45
N GLN A 1053 -9.98 -2.94 70.47
CA GLN A 1053 -10.93 -3.01 71.59
C GLN A 1053 -11.69 -4.33 71.48
N GLU A 1054 -12.17 -4.83 72.60
CA GLU A 1054 -13.01 -6.01 72.72
C GLU A 1054 -14.30 -5.62 73.43
N ARG A 1055 -15.43 -6.15 72.99
CA ARG A 1055 -16.69 -6.02 73.71
C ARG A 1055 -17.30 -7.40 73.82
N ASP A 1056 -17.55 -7.82 75.04
CA ASP A 1056 -18.20 -9.08 75.39
C ASP A 1056 -17.46 -10.31 74.84
N ASN A 1057 -16.14 -10.21 74.61
CA ASN A 1057 -15.30 -11.24 73.99
C ASN A 1057 -14.94 -12.36 74.98
N VAL A 1058 -15.35 -13.58 74.67
CA VAL A 1058 -15.02 -14.81 75.41
C VAL A 1058 -13.64 -15.32 75.02
N GLY A 1059 -13.20 -15.12 73.78
CA GLY A 1059 -11.85 -15.46 73.31
C GLY A 1059 -11.78 -15.93 71.87
N PHE A 1060 -10.61 -16.43 71.49
CA PHE A 1060 -10.30 -16.81 70.11
C PHE A 1060 -10.01 -18.32 70.03
N GLU A 1061 -10.75 -19.03 69.18
CA GLU A 1061 -10.35 -20.37 68.74
C GLU A 1061 -9.36 -20.24 67.59
N VAL A 1062 -8.20 -20.86 67.73
CA VAL A 1062 -7.21 -20.97 66.65
C VAL A 1062 -7.55 -22.21 65.85
N GLU A 1063 -7.74 -22.06 64.54
CA GLU A 1063 -8.11 -23.16 63.64
C GLU A 1063 -7.06 -23.37 62.56
N LYS A 1064 -6.89 -24.64 62.15
CA LYS A 1064 -5.93 -25.08 61.12
C LYS A 1064 -6.62 -25.91 60.05
N SER A 1065 -6.18 -25.75 58.81
CA SER A 1065 -6.62 -26.53 57.66
C SER A 1065 -5.44 -26.95 56.80
N ALA A 1066 -5.53 -28.13 56.18
CA ALA A 1066 -4.57 -28.59 55.18
C ALA A 1066 -4.95 -28.18 53.74
N ASP A 1067 -6.24 -27.91 53.50
CA ASP A 1067 -6.83 -27.67 52.17
C ASP A 1067 -7.42 -26.25 52.01
N GLY A 1068 -7.41 -25.44 53.08
CA GLY A 1068 -8.01 -24.11 53.13
C GLY A 1068 -9.53 -24.10 53.19
N ARG A 1069 -10.18 -25.27 53.31
CA ARG A 1069 -11.65 -25.43 53.31
C ARG A 1069 -12.17 -26.04 54.60
N THR A 1070 -11.54 -27.12 55.05
CA THR A 1070 -11.93 -27.84 56.27
C THR A 1070 -11.01 -27.43 57.40
N PHE A 1071 -11.52 -26.62 58.32
CA PHE A 1071 -10.77 -26.13 59.47
C PHE A 1071 -11.10 -26.95 60.71
N ARG A 1072 -10.05 -27.39 61.41
CA ARG A 1072 -10.16 -28.02 62.73
C ARG A 1072 -9.59 -27.10 63.80
N ARG A 1073 -10.24 -27.05 64.95
CA ARG A 1073 -9.76 -26.31 66.12
C ARG A 1073 -8.43 -26.90 66.63
N LEU A 1074 -7.45 -26.03 66.86
CA LEU A 1074 -6.17 -26.35 67.49
C LEU A 1074 -6.18 -26.08 68.99
N GLY A 1075 -6.79 -24.97 69.41
CA GLY A 1075 -6.82 -24.51 70.79
C GLY A 1075 -7.67 -23.26 70.94
N GLN A 1076 -7.84 -22.77 72.16
CA GLN A 1076 -8.56 -21.52 72.44
C GLN A 1076 -7.72 -20.65 73.38
N VAL A 1077 -7.66 -19.36 73.07
CA VAL A 1077 -7.00 -18.35 73.88
C VAL A 1077 -8.10 -17.44 74.46
N PRO A 1078 -8.26 -17.37 75.79
CA PRO A 1078 -9.28 -16.54 76.44
C PRO A 1078 -9.14 -15.06 76.04
N GLY A 1079 -10.29 -14.41 75.81
CA GLY A 1079 -10.37 -12.96 75.58
C GLY A 1079 -10.43 -12.18 76.89
N HIS A 1080 -10.41 -10.85 76.81
CA HIS A 1080 -10.47 -9.97 77.99
C HIS A 1080 -11.87 -9.39 78.25
N GLY A 1081 -12.94 -10.01 77.72
CA GLY A 1081 -14.31 -9.55 77.91
C GLY A 1081 -14.59 -8.24 77.17
N THR A 1082 -15.04 -7.22 77.91
CA THR A 1082 -15.22 -5.86 77.39
C THR A 1082 -14.05 -4.98 77.83
N THR A 1083 -13.17 -4.64 76.88
CA THR A 1083 -12.03 -3.75 77.10
C THR A 1083 -11.82 -2.79 75.93
N THR A 1084 -11.55 -1.53 76.21
CA THR A 1084 -11.17 -0.53 75.19
C THR A 1084 -9.66 -0.43 75.00
N GLN A 1085 -8.87 -1.23 75.72
CA GLN A 1085 -7.41 -1.26 75.61
C GLN A 1085 -6.98 -2.33 74.60
N PRO A 1086 -6.05 -2.03 73.68
CA PRO A 1086 -5.55 -3.00 72.72
C PRO A 1086 -4.93 -4.24 73.40
N GLN A 1087 -5.34 -5.44 72.99
CA GLN A 1087 -4.79 -6.70 73.51
C GLN A 1087 -3.97 -7.42 72.45
N THR A 1088 -2.90 -8.10 72.87
CA THR A 1088 -2.02 -8.89 71.98
C THR A 1088 -1.99 -10.34 72.43
N TYR A 1089 -2.10 -11.25 71.48
CA TYR A 1089 -2.23 -12.67 71.71
C TYR A 1089 -1.25 -13.47 70.86
N GLN A 1090 -0.88 -14.65 71.34
CA GLN A 1090 0.01 -15.56 70.64
C GLN A 1090 -0.44 -17.02 70.84
N TYR A 1091 -0.17 -17.85 69.84
CA TYR A 1091 -0.40 -19.29 69.90
C TYR A 1091 0.68 -20.03 69.12
N LEU A 1092 1.23 -21.12 69.67
CA LEU A 1092 2.26 -21.92 69.01
C LEU A 1092 1.71 -23.28 68.59
N ASP A 1093 1.74 -23.58 67.29
CA ASP A 1093 1.54 -24.93 66.77
C ASP A 1093 2.91 -25.64 66.69
N ALA A 1094 3.25 -26.40 67.73
CA ALA A 1094 4.60 -26.88 67.98
C ALA A 1094 5.11 -27.96 67.00
N ASN A 1095 4.23 -28.61 66.23
CA ASN A 1095 4.60 -29.68 65.31
C ASN A 1095 3.75 -29.65 64.02
N ALA A 1096 4.11 -28.75 63.11
CA ALA A 1096 3.43 -28.46 61.86
C ALA A 1096 4.39 -28.44 60.65
N PRO A 1097 5.09 -29.54 60.34
CA PRO A 1097 6.11 -29.55 59.27
C PRO A 1097 5.52 -29.42 57.85
N ALA A 1098 4.25 -29.78 57.65
CA ALA A 1098 3.56 -29.64 56.36
C ALA A 1098 3.01 -28.21 56.16
N ALA A 1099 2.67 -27.90 54.91
CA ALA A 1099 1.96 -26.66 54.58
C ALA A 1099 0.58 -26.62 55.25
N ALA A 1100 0.16 -25.45 55.73
CA ALA A 1100 -1.09 -25.30 56.46
C ALA A 1100 -1.67 -23.89 56.36
N TYR A 1101 -2.99 -23.81 56.46
CA TYR A 1101 -3.78 -22.58 56.54
C TYR A 1101 -4.27 -22.39 57.97
N TYR A 1102 -4.20 -21.17 58.50
CA TYR A 1102 -4.64 -20.83 59.85
C TYR A 1102 -5.64 -19.69 59.85
N ARG A 1103 -6.61 -19.71 60.76
CA ARG A 1103 -7.52 -18.59 61.02
C ARG A 1103 -7.91 -18.55 62.49
N LEU A 1104 -8.48 -17.44 62.93
CA LEU A 1104 -9.08 -17.28 64.25
C LEU A 1104 -10.60 -17.28 64.12
N ARG A 1105 -11.29 -17.85 65.11
CA ARG A 1105 -12.72 -17.66 65.35
C ARG A 1105 -12.88 -16.97 66.70
N GLN A 1106 -13.21 -15.69 66.67
CA GLN A 1106 -13.53 -14.90 67.85
C GLN A 1106 -14.93 -15.29 68.36
N LEU A 1107 -15.12 -15.44 69.67
CA LEU A 1107 -16.36 -15.83 70.32
C LEU A 1107 -16.79 -14.75 71.30
N ASP A 1108 -18.07 -14.39 71.30
CA ASP A 1108 -18.67 -13.43 72.23
C ASP A 1108 -19.51 -14.15 73.31
N THR A 1109 -19.85 -13.47 74.40
CA THR A 1109 -20.57 -14.03 75.57
C THR A 1109 -22.01 -14.45 75.25
N ASP A 1110 -22.59 -13.96 74.15
CA ASP A 1110 -23.90 -14.36 73.63
C ASP A 1110 -23.82 -15.57 72.68
N GLY A 1111 -22.63 -16.15 72.48
CA GLY A 1111 -22.40 -17.30 71.61
C GLY A 1111 -22.20 -16.98 70.13
N LYS A 1112 -22.22 -15.70 69.73
CA LYS A 1112 -21.86 -15.28 68.37
C LYS A 1112 -20.36 -15.39 68.13
N TRP A 1113 -19.98 -15.44 66.86
CA TRP A 1113 -18.59 -15.55 66.48
C TRP A 1113 -18.28 -14.90 65.13
N ALA A 1114 -17.02 -14.51 64.93
CA ALA A 1114 -16.50 -13.97 63.68
C ALA A 1114 -15.13 -14.58 63.33
N TYR A 1115 -14.82 -14.75 62.04
CA TYR A 1115 -13.53 -15.28 61.59
C TYR A 1115 -12.53 -14.17 61.22
N SER A 1116 -11.24 -14.41 61.46
CA SER A 1116 -10.16 -13.62 60.87
C SER A 1116 -9.91 -14.00 59.40
N PRO A 1117 -9.10 -13.22 58.66
CA PRO A 1117 -8.48 -13.69 57.42
C PRO A 1117 -7.66 -14.97 57.64
N VAL A 1118 -7.52 -15.76 56.58
CA VAL A 1118 -6.75 -17.02 56.58
C VAL A 1118 -5.28 -16.73 56.24
N GLN A 1119 -4.34 -17.29 57.01
CA GLN A 1119 -2.90 -17.20 56.79
C GLN A 1119 -2.33 -18.54 56.32
N TYR A 1120 -1.63 -18.55 55.17
CA TYR A 1120 -0.96 -19.74 54.64
C TYR A 1120 0.51 -19.79 55.06
N VAL A 1121 0.97 -20.96 55.49
CA VAL A 1121 2.36 -21.23 55.84
C VAL A 1121 2.85 -22.48 55.08
N PRO A 1122 3.91 -22.40 54.25
CA PRO A 1122 4.42 -23.52 53.43
C PRO A 1122 5.08 -24.63 54.28
N ALA A 1123 5.41 -25.78 53.67
CA ALA A 1123 6.09 -26.90 54.35
C ALA A 1123 7.56 -26.58 54.71
N ALA A 1124 8.12 -27.29 55.70
CA ALA A 1124 9.50 -27.09 56.14
C ALA A 1124 10.50 -27.62 55.08
N GLY A 1125 11.34 -26.73 54.52
CA GLY A 1125 12.45 -27.10 53.63
C GLY A 1125 12.22 -26.94 52.12
N GLU A 1126 11.11 -26.37 51.66
CA GLU A 1126 10.90 -26.08 50.23
C GLU A 1126 11.51 -24.74 49.78
N THR A 1127 12.36 -24.78 48.75
CA THR A 1127 12.76 -23.61 47.96
C THR A 1127 11.67 -23.30 46.95
N VAL A 1128 11.08 -22.11 47.02
CA VAL A 1128 9.83 -21.80 46.32
C VAL A 1128 10.10 -21.21 44.92
N ALA A 1129 9.54 -21.82 43.87
CA ALA A 1129 9.58 -21.28 42.50
C ALA A 1129 8.69 -20.04 42.36
N LEU A 1130 9.10 -19.06 41.55
CA LEU A 1130 8.35 -17.83 41.29
C LEU A 1130 6.96 -18.20 40.74
N THR A 1131 5.89 -17.71 41.37
CA THR A 1131 4.51 -17.96 40.94
C THR A 1131 3.75 -16.65 40.75
N LEU A 1132 2.84 -16.62 39.77
CA LEU A 1132 2.02 -15.47 39.43
C LEU A 1132 0.55 -15.76 39.75
N PHE A 1133 -0.09 -14.89 40.54
CA PHE A 1133 -1.47 -15.05 40.99
C PHE A 1133 -2.24 -13.72 41.01
N PRO A 1134 -3.54 -13.68 40.65
CA PRO A 1134 -4.32 -14.78 40.08
C PRO A 1134 -3.88 -15.14 38.66
N ASN A 1135 -4.06 -16.40 38.27
CA ASN A 1135 -3.86 -16.87 36.90
C ASN A 1135 -4.85 -18.03 36.64
N PRO A 1136 -5.90 -17.86 35.82
CA PRO A 1136 -6.16 -16.70 34.94
C PRO A 1136 -6.36 -15.36 35.67
N THR A 1137 -5.97 -14.26 35.02
CA THR A 1137 -6.04 -12.88 35.55
C THR A 1137 -6.96 -12.02 34.68
N THR A 1138 -7.64 -11.04 35.29
CA THR A 1138 -8.36 -9.97 34.58
C THR A 1138 -7.46 -8.76 34.25
N GLY A 1139 -6.19 -8.81 34.65
CA GLY A 1139 -5.22 -7.73 34.47
C GLY A 1139 -4.39 -7.43 35.71
N GLU A 1140 -4.84 -7.82 36.91
CA GLU A 1140 -4.09 -7.69 38.17
C GLU A 1140 -3.35 -8.99 38.52
N VAL A 1141 -2.07 -8.88 38.82
CA VAL A 1141 -1.19 -10.01 39.14
C VAL A 1141 -0.20 -9.63 40.25
N ALA A 1142 0.00 -10.55 41.18
CA ALA A 1142 1.05 -10.51 42.18
C ALA A 1142 2.02 -11.66 41.93
N LEU A 1143 3.32 -11.36 42.04
CA LEU A 1143 4.35 -12.40 42.06
C LEU A 1143 4.61 -12.82 43.52
N ARG A 1144 4.64 -14.13 43.74
CA ARG A 1144 5.02 -14.77 45.00
C ARG A 1144 6.32 -15.52 44.80
N SER A 1145 7.03 -15.79 45.90
CA SER A 1145 8.26 -16.60 45.90
C SER A 1145 9.44 -15.90 45.23
N TRP A 1146 9.71 -14.67 45.66
CA TRP A 1146 10.76 -13.80 45.12
C TRP A 1146 12.14 -14.19 45.67
N PRO A 1147 13.25 -14.04 44.90
CA PRO A 1147 14.61 -14.29 45.38
C PRO A 1147 14.95 -13.43 46.62
N ALA A 1148 15.90 -13.89 47.43
CA ALA A 1148 16.31 -13.20 48.67
C ALA A 1148 16.79 -11.76 48.39
N THR A 1149 16.65 -10.91 49.40
CA THR A 1149 16.84 -9.46 49.32
C THR A 1149 18.24 -9.08 48.80
N GLY A 1150 18.30 -8.40 47.64
CA GLY A 1150 19.52 -7.82 47.06
C GLY A 1150 19.73 -8.11 45.58
N GLU A 1151 19.07 -9.13 45.01
CA GLU A 1151 19.18 -9.47 43.59
C GLU A 1151 18.05 -8.85 42.76
N THR A 1152 18.39 -8.30 41.60
CA THR A 1152 17.38 -7.82 40.63
C THR A 1152 16.97 -8.94 39.69
N VAL A 1153 15.66 -9.09 39.50
CA VAL A 1153 15.06 -10.05 38.55
C VAL A 1153 14.69 -9.30 37.28
N GLU A 1154 15.14 -9.81 36.14
CA GLU A 1154 14.74 -9.32 34.82
C GLU A 1154 13.47 -10.02 34.37
N LEU A 1155 12.47 -9.26 33.93
CA LEU A 1155 11.14 -9.74 33.59
C LEU A 1155 10.82 -9.32 32.15
N THR A 1156 10.40 -10.27 31.33
CA THR A 1156 9.92 -10.01 29.96
C THR A 1156 8.57 -10.67 29.75
N LEU A 1157 7.54 -9.89 29.43
CA LEU A 1157 6.19 -10.37 29.11
C LEU A 1157 5.96 -10.30 27.60
N ARG A 1158 5.55 -11.40 26.98
CA ARG A 1158 5.32 -11.50 25.53
C ARG A 1158 3.97 -12.10 25.19
N THR A 1159 3.45 -11.73 24.02
CA THR A 1159 2.32 -12.42 23.38
C THR A 1159 2.73 -13.79 22.84
N ALA A 1160 1.77 -14.65 22.52
CA ALA A 1160 2.02 -15.94 21.85
C ALA A 1160 2.72 -15.81 20.47
N LEU A 1161 2.68 -14.63 19.83
CA LEU A 1161 3.34 -14.32 18.54
C LEU A 1161 4.71 -13.63 18.73
N GLY A 1162 5.22 -13.51 19.96
CA GLY A 1162 6.57 -13.02 20.25
C GLY A 1162 6.71 -11.50 20.51
N ARG A 1163 5.63 -10.72 20.35
CA ARG A 1163 5.62 -9.26 20.64
C ARG A 1163 5.82 -9.01 22.14
N THR A 1164 6.80 -8.19 22.50
CA THR A 1164 7.06 -7.79 23.90
C THR A 1164 6.06 -6.73 24.36
N LEU A 1165 5.41 -6.97 25.50
CA LEU A 1165 4.50 -6.03 26.15
C LEU A 1165 5.18 -5.30 27.32
N TYR A 1166 6.13 -5.95 27.98
CA TYR A 1166 6.89 -5.36 29.06
C TYR A 1166 8.28 -6.00 29.13
N HIS A 1167 9.29 -5.19 29.43
CA HIS A 1167 10.66 -5.64 29.69
C HIS A 1167 11.28 -4.70 30.73
N GLY A 1168 11.75 -5.24 31.86
CA GLY A 1168 12.32 -4.44 32.93
C GLY A 1168 13.00 -5.26 34.01
N ARG A 1169 13.74 -4.59 34.89
CA ARG A 1169 14.41 -5.19 36.05
C ARG A 1169 13.84 -4.63 37.34
N THR A 1170 13.58 -5.50 38.31
CA THR A 1170 13.01 -5.10 39.60
C THR A 1170 13.68 -5.83 40.75
N ALA A 1171 13.72 -5.20 41.93
CA ALA A 1171 14.34 -5.76 43.13
C ALA A 1171 13.32 -6.40 44.10
N THR A 1172 12.02 -6.15 43.93
CA THR A 1172 10.97 -6.63 44.84
C THR A 1172 9.76 -7.19 44.10
N ALA A 1173 9.11 -8.19 44.71
CA ALA A 1173 7.92 -8.83 44.15
C ALA A 1173 6.72 -7.89 43.98
N ALA A 1174 6.58 -6.91 44.88
CA ALA A 1174 5.50 -5.93 44.83
C ALA A 1174 5.65 -5.01 43.62
N ALA A 1175 6.85 -4.46 43.38
CA ALA A 1175 7.12 -3.62 42.22
C ALA A 1175 6.96 -4.39 40.90
N ALA A 1176 7.40 -5.66 40.88
CA ALA A 1176 7.23 -6.55 39.75
C ALA A 1176 5.76 -6.83 39.42
N GLY A 1177 4.96 -7.13 40.46
CA GLY A 1177 3.52 -7.36 40.32
C GLY A 1177 2.79 -6.12 39.79
N GLU A 1178 3.11 -4.94 40.31
CA GLU A 1178 2.52 -3.68 39.86
C GLU A 1178 2.82 -3.38 38.38
N GLN A 1179 4.07 -3.54 37.95
CA GLN A 1179 4.49 -3.28 36.57
C GLN A 1179 3.90 -4.28 35.58
N LEU A 1180 3.86 -5.56 35.95
CA LEU A 1180 3.20 -6.58 35.13
C LEU A 1180 1.70 -6.37 35.06
N SER A 1181 1.06 -5.95 36.17
CA SER A 1181 -0.36 -5.61 36.18
C SER A 1181 -0.65 -4.41 35.29
N ALA A 1182 0.21 -3.38 35.29
CA ALA A 1182 0.10 -2.24 34.39
C ALA A 1182 0.15 -2.64 32.91
N ALA A 1183 1.09 -3.51 32.54
CA ALA A 1183 1.21 -4.01 31.17
C ALA A 1183 0.04 -4.94 30.79
N LEU A 1184 -0.36 -5.84 31.69
CA LEU A 1184 -1.45 -6.78 31.45
C LEU A 1184 -2.79 -6.06 31.37
N ARG A 1185 -3.07 -5.02 32.16
CA ARG A 1185 -4.30 -4.20 32.05
C ARG A 1185 -4.53 -3.68 30.63
N GLN A 1186 -3.48 -3.30 29.92
CA GLN A 1186 -3.53 -2.79 28.54
C GLN A 1186 -3.55 -3.89 27.47
N ALA A 1187 -3.24 -5.13 27.84
CA ALA A 1187 -3.23 -6.27 26.93
C ALA A 1187 -4.65 -6.81 26.70
N ALA A 1188 -4.96 -7.34 25.50
CA ALA A 1188 -6.23 -8.00 25.22
C ALA A 1188 -6.38 -9.32 26.01
N PRO A 1189 -7.59 -9.86 26.22
CA PRO A 1189 -7.77 -11.25 26.67
C PRO A 1189 -6.98 -12.21 25.76
N GLY A 1190 -6.26 -13.16 26.35
CA GLY A 1190 -5.40 -14.06 25.58
C GLY A 1190 -4.28 -14.72 26.37
N LEU A 1191 -3.44 -15.47 25.66
CA LEU A 1191 -2.32 -16.21 26.22
C LEU A 1191 -1.01 -15.42 26.10
N TYR A 1192 -0.30 -15.32 27.23
CA TYR A 1192 0.98 -14.62 27.35
C TYR A 1192 2.03 -15.53 28.01
N VAL A 1193 3.30 -15.20 27.77
CA VAL A 1193 4.45 -15.87 28.40
C VAL A 1193 5.25 -14.81 29.14
N LEU A 1194 5.39 -15.00 30.46
CA LEU A 1194 6.29 -14.23 31.29
C LEU A 1194 7.60 -15.01 31.46
N VAL A 1195 8.71 -14.34 31.19
CA VAL A 1195 10.05 -14.88 31.37
C VAL A 1195 10.74 -14.10 32.47
N ALA A 1196 11.16 -14.79 33.53
CA ALA A 1196 11.90 -14.21 34.65
C ALA A 1196 13.33 -14.75 34.68
N THR A 1197 14.32 -13.87 34.69
CA THR A 1197 15.74 -14.22 34.70
C THR A 1197 16.42 -13.67 35.95
N SER A 1198 17.09 -14.52 36.72
CA SER A 1198 17.84 -14.17 37.93
C SER A 1198 19.08 -15.06 38.06
N GLY A 1199 20.24 -14.48 38.36
CA GLY A 1199 21.50 -15.22 38.52
C GLY A 1199 21.93 -16.06 37.30
N GLY A 1200 21.50 -15.69 36.08
CA GLY A 1200 21.74 -16.46 34.86
C GLY A 1200 20.77 -17.64 34.62
N THR A 1201 19.83 -17.88 35.53
CA THR A 1201 18.78 -18.91 35.40
C THR A 1201 17.48 -18.27 34.93
N GLN A 1202 16.77 -18.93 34.01
CA GLN A 1202 15.54 -18.41 33.40
C GLN A 1202 14.34 -19.32 33.73
N GLN A 1203 13.24 -18.71 34.18
CA GLN A 1203 11.96 -19.38 34.43
C GLN A 1203 10.88 -18.82 33.50
N HIS A 1204 10.06 -19.71 32.95
CA HIS A 1204 8.95 -19.36 32.04
C HIS A 1204 7.61 -19.64 32.72
N LEU A 1205 6.71 -18.66 32.69
CA LEU A 1205 5.40 -18.69 33.32
C LEU A 1205 4.32 -18.40 32.27
N LYS A 1206 3.37 -19.34 32.14
CA LYS A 1206 2.17 -19.15 31.32
C LYS A 1206 1.25 -18.15 32.01
N VAL A 1207 0.78 -17.11 31.33
CA VAL A 1207 -0.16 -16.13 31.88
C VAL A 1207 -1.41 -16.10 31.00
N VAL A 1208 -2.57 -16.40 31.57
CA VAL A 1208 -3.86 -16.37 30.86
C VAL A 1208 -4.60 -15.11 31.30
N LYS A 1209 -4.79 -14.16 30.39
CA LYS A 1209 -5.64 -13.00 30.62
C LYS A 1209 -7.06 -13.29 30.13
N GLN A 1210 -8.05 -13.13 31.00
CA GLN A 1210 -9.48 -13.27 30.68
C GLN A 1210 -10.09 -11.96 30.22
#